data_AF-A0A8I3RUR0-F1
#
_entry.id   AF-A0A8I3RUR0-F1
#
_cell.length_a   1.000
_cell.length_b   1.000
_cell.length_c   1.000
_cell.angle_alpha   90.00
_cell.angle_beta   90.00
_cell.angle_gamma   90.00
#
_symmetry.space_group_name_H-M   'P 1'
#
loop_
_entity.id
_entity.type
_entity.pdbx_description
1 polymer ?
#
loop_
_entity_poly.entity_id
_entity_poly.type
_entity_poly.pdbx_seq_one_letter_code
_entity_poly.pdbx_strand_id
1 'polypeptide(L)'
;GTVSAPPSGGGTDRALGLGASWHLEDACALVPVVLGTGPKPHGPLFREAYGASGHCPLLSDGDVLCLPGSIVSAPGPVLVPTRLQTELVLRCYQETDCDLCVRVAIHLAVHGHWEEPKDEDKFGRAADPELEEPRNAFLQAQVVLSFQAYPTARCVLLEVQVPAALVQPGQSVGSVVFDCFEAALGAEVRIWSYTQPRYQKELNFTQQLPDCKGLEVRDSIQSCWALPWLNVSADGDDVYLVLDVSEEQRFGLSLYWNQIQGPTKPWWHRNLTGPQTITLNHTDLFPCLCIQVWPLEPDSVRTSVCPFREDPRAHRNLWRAARLQLLPPRGWRLDAPCSLLAEATLCWQAPGGGPCQSLVPPLYQANVTVNKTLELPLLNAHPNLCVQVSSWEKLQLQECLWADSLRALKDDLLLVETRGLQDNRSLCALEPSGCTPLLSKASTRAARLGEQLLQDLQSGQCLQLWEDELRALWACPMDKYVHQRWALVWLACLLLASVLFLLFLFRKDHVKGWLRLLKEDLRAGAAATARAALLLYSAEDSGFERLVGALASALCQLPLQVTVDLWSRRELSAQGPLAWFHAQRRQTLQEGGVVVLLFSPGAVALCHEWLQDAASASASASAPHGPHDAFAASLSCVLPDFLQGRAPGRYVGAYFDGLLHSGAVPALFRSVPVFSLPSQLPDFLGTLQGPGAPGPGRLGERAKQVSRALQPTLDQLLQALGDPGGPGGGTRDGT
;
A
#
# COMPACT_ATOMS: atom_id res chain seq x y z
N GLY A 1 -11.77 26.57 47.17
CA GLY A 1 -12.28 25.66 48.22
C GLY A 1 -11.71 24.29 47.94
N THR A 2 -10.82 23.76 48.77
CA THR A 2 -11.07 23.15 50.10
C THR A 2 -11.99 21.94 50.03
N VAL A 3 -11.60 20.93 50.83
CA VAL A 3 -12.36 19.74 51.30
C VAL A 3 -12.12 18.50 50.42
N SER A 4 -11.58 17.35 50.86
CA SER A 4 -11.06 16.90 52.17
C SER A 4 -10.63 15.42 52.05
N ALA A 5 -9.44 15.06 52.55
CA ALA A 5 -9.24 13.80 53.31
C ALA A 5 -9.80 14.03 54.74
N PRO A 6 -10.03 13.05 55.67
CA PRO A 6 -9.46 11.70 55.88
C PRO A 6 -10.57 10.69 56.40
N PRO A 7 -10.41 9.67 57.30
CA PRO A 7 -9.24 9.16 58.02
C PRO A 7 -9.08 7.63 58.18
N SER A 8 -7.89 7.28 58.69
CA SER A 8 -7.53 6.05 59.40
C SER A 8 -8.34 5.85 60.69
N GLY A 9 -8.72 4.60 60.99
CA GLY A 9 -9.22 4.20 62.30
C GLY A 9 -8.93 2.72 62.56
N GLY A 10 -8.07 2.44 63.54
CA GLY A 10 -7.93 1.11 64.12
C GLY A 10 -9.10 0.80 65.06
N GLY A 11 -9.46 -0.47 65.16
CA GLY A 11 -10.49 -0.96 66.07
C GLY A 11 -10.61 -2.48 65.99
N THR A 12 -10.01 -3.15 66.98
CA THR A 12 -10.28 -4.52 67.38
C THR A 12 -11.75 -4.71 67.76
N ASP A 13 -12.40 -5.78 67.27
CA ASP A 13 -13.36 -6.52 68.09
C ASP A 13 -13.60 -7.96 67.60
N ARG A 14 -13.73 -8.85 68.59
CA ARG A 14 -13.99 -10.29 68.52
C ARG A 14 -15.49 -10.59 68.35
N ALA A 15 -15.83 -11.63 67.58
CA ALA A 15 -16.86 -12.65 67.87
C ALA A 15 -16.96 -13.64 66.68
N LEU A 16 -16.48 -14.87 66.82
CA LEU A 16 -17.24 -16.10 67.13
C LEU A 16 -17.96 -16.76 65.94
N GLY A 17 -17.32 -17.83 65.42
CA GLY A 17 -17.92 -19.16 65.29
C GLY A 17 -18.48 -19.58 63.93
N LEU A 18 -17.81 -20.52 63.26
CA LEU A 18 -18.28 -21.91 63.05
C LEU A 18 -17.31 -22.73 62.16
N GLY A 19 -16.62 -23.68 62.80
CA GLY A 19 -16.37 -25.05 62.35
C GLY A 19 -15.71 -25.35 61.00
N ALA A 20 -14.44 -25.76 61.04
CA ALA A 20 -13.98 -26.92 60.27
C ALA A 20 -12.76 -27.54 60.99
N SER A 21 -12.96 -28.74 61.53
CA SER A 21 -11.94 -29.60 62.12
C SER A 21 -11.01 -30.15 61.03
N TRP A 22 -9.69 -30.07 61.23
CA TRP A 22 -8.76 -30.97 60.56
C TRP A 22 -7.79 -31.54 61.58
N HIS A 23 -7.79 -32.87 61.62
CA HIS A 23 -7.04 -33.74 62.51
C HIS A 23 -5.54 -33.54 62.35
N LEU A 24 -4.85 -33.50 63.49
CA LEU A 24 -3.42 -33.71 63.62
C LEU A 24 -3.20 -35.24 63.62
N GLU A 25 -2.44 -35.78 62.67
CA GLU A 25 -1.79 -37.08 62.84
C GLU A 25 -0.28 -36.92 62.70
N ASP A 26 0.37 -37.14 63.85
CA ASP A 26 1.62 -37.87 64.08
C ASP A 26 2.98 -37.29 63.65
N ALA A 27 3.61 -36.73 64.69
CA ALA A 27 5.01 -36.73 65.08
C ALA A 27 6.01 -37.58 64.29
N CYS A 28 7.14 -36.96 63.92
CA CYS A 28 8.39 -37.67 63.66
C CYS A 28 9.51 -37.11 64.54
N ALA A 29 10.11 -38.01 65.32
CA ALA A 29 11.32 -37.78 66.10
C ALA A 29 12.55 -37.83 65.17
N LEU A 30 13.44 -36.84 65.33
CA LEU A 30 14.75 -36.78 64.70
C LEU A 30 15.73 -37.74 65.38
N VAL A 31 16.48 -38.52 64.58
CA VAL A 31 17.80 -39.03 64.98
C VAL A 31 18.78 -38.71 63.85
N PRO A 32 19.84 -37.91 64.08
CA PRO A 32 20.83 -37.61 63.06
C PRO A 32 21.88 -38.73 63.01
N VAL A 33 22.29 -39.15 61.81
CA VAL A 33 23.56 -39.86 61.63
C VAL A 33 24.53 -38.93 60.91
N VAL A 34 25.58 -38.56 61.64
CA VAL A 34 26.71 -37.74 61.20
C VAL A 34 27.79 -38.67 60.64
N LEU A 35 28.13 -38.54 59.35
CA LEU A 35 29.38 -38.92 58.68
C LEU A 35 29.44 -38.00 57.44
N GLY A 36 30.43 -37.16 57.13
CA GLY A 36 31.80 -36.94 57.57
C GLY A 36 32.30 -35.68 56.83
N THR A 37 33.29 -35.01 57.41
CA THR A 37 33.79 -33.67 57.02
C THR A 37 34.60 -33.67 55.71
N GLY A 38 34.24 -32.80 54.76
CA GLY A 38 35.01 -32.49 53.54
C GLY A 38 34.46 -31.24 52.83
N PRO A 39 35.28 -30.46 52.09
CA PRO A 39 34.93 -29.09 51.72
C PRO A 39 33.82 -29.04 50.68
N LYS A 40 32.93 -28.05 50.83
CA LYS A 40 31.84 -27.69 49.91
C LYS A 40 32.30 -27.72 48.43
N PRO A 41 31.61 -28.47 47.56
CA PRO A 41 31.56 -28.15 46.14
C PRO A 41 30.32 -27.26 45.87
N HIS A 42 30.56 -26.08 45.33
CA HIS A 42 29.52 -25.26 44.70
C HIS A 42 29.16 -25.89 43.34
N GLY A 43 27.93 -26.35 43.18
CA GLY A 43 27.34 -26.87 41.92
C GLY A 43 26.04 -27.64 42.18
N PRO A 44 25.00 -27.57 41.33
CA PRO A 44 23.68 -28.12 41.62
C PRO A 44 23.67 -29.62 41.31
N LEU A 45 24.12 -30.44 42.25
CA LEU A 45 24.00 -31.89 42.22
C LEU A 45 23.34 -32.37 43.52
N PHE A 46 22.03 -32.16 43.60
CA PHE A 46 21.12 -32.97 44.40
C PHE A 46 19.87 -33.20 43.54
N ARG A 47 19.80 -34.36 42.86
CA ARG A 47 18.59 -34.88 42.22
C ARG A 47 17.92 -35.76 43.27
N GLU A 48 16.84 -35.28 43.87
CA GLU A 48 16.23 -35.91 45.03
C GLU A 48 15.04 -36.77 44.61
N ALA A 49 14.93 -37.97 45.19
CA ALA A 49 13.74 -38.80 45.12
C ALA A 49 13.15 -38.87 46.54
N TYR A 50 11.92 -38.42 46.68
CA TYR A 50 11.22 -38.33 47.95
C TYR A 50 10.19 -39.46 48.09
N GLY A 51 10.15 -40.08 49.27
CA GLY A 51 9.13 -41.05 49.67
C GLY A 51 8.45 -40.61 50.96
N ALA A 52 7.29 -41.20 51.28
CA ALA A 52 6.46 -40.83 52.43
C ALA A 52 7.12 -41.06 53.82
N SER A 53 8.28 -41.76 53.88
CA SER A 53 8.96 -42.12 55.13
C SER A 53 10.48 -41.84 55.13
N GLY A 54 11.03 -41.13 54.14
CA GLY A 54 12.46 -40.78 54.10
C GLY A 54 13.07 -40.75 52.69
N HIS A 55 14.35 -40.36 52.64
CA HIS A 55 15.14 -40.22 51.40
C HIS A 55 15.35 -41.57 50.70
N CYS A 56 14.95 -41.69 49.43
CA CYS A 56 15.32 -42.81 48.58
C CYS A 56 16.63 -42.48 47.85
N PRO A 57 17.72 -43.24 48.04
CA PRO A 57 18.97 -42.98 47.34
C PRO A 57 18.81 -43.22 45.83
N LEU A 58 19.15 -42.21 45.03
CA LEU A 58 19.25 -42.33 43.57
C LEU A 58 20.55 -43.08 43.22
N LEU A 59 20.45 -44.28 42.65
CA LEU A 59 21.60 -45.16 42.45
C LEU A 59 22.41 -44.82 41.19
N SER A 60 21.73 -44.40 40.11
CA SER A 60 22.37 -43.92 38.88
C SER A 60 21.42 -43.05 38.05
N ASP A 61 21.95 -41.94 37.56
CA ASP A 61 21.28 -40.95 36.71
C ASP A 61 21.91 -40.87 35.29
N GLY A 62 22.88 -41.75 35.01
CA GLY A 62 23.44 -41.98 33.68
C GLY A 62 22.73 -43.14 32.97
N ASP A 63 22.62 -43.09 31.65
CA ASP A 63 21.88 -44.02 30.77
C ASP A 63 22.17 -45.50 31.07
N VAL A 64 21.42 -46.06 32.03
CA VAL A 64 21.39 -47.49 32.29
C VAL A 64 20.61 -48.15 31.14
N LEU A 65 21.10 -49.26 30.61
CA LEU A 65 20.36 -50.04 29.61
C LEU A 65 19.06 -50.57 30.22
N CYS A 66 17.94 -49.88 29.95
CA CYS A 66 16.58 -50.28 30.34
C CYS A 66 16.12 -51.50 29.55
N LEU A 67 16.63 -52.68 29.90
CA LEU A 67 16.11 -53.94 29.39
C LEU A 67 15.11 -54.51 30.40
N PRO A 68 13.79 -54.49 30.11
CA PRO A 68 12.77 -54.96 31.06
C PRO A 68 12.85 -56.46 31.37
N GLY A 69 13.57 -57.24 30.56
CA GLY A 69 13.76 -58.67 30.78
C GLY A 69 12.44 -59.48 30.76
N SER A 70 12.53 -60.76 31.13
CA SER A 70 11.37 -61.65 31.29
C SER A 70 10.75 -61.52 32.68
N ILE A 71 9.45 -61.81 32.81
CA ILE A 71 8.78 -61.90 34.11
C ILE A 71 9.31 -63.11 34.88
N VAL A 72 9.68 -62.91 36.15
CA VAL A 72 10.15 -63.95 37.07
C VAL A 72 9.15 -64.10 38.21
N SER A 73 8.95 -65.32 38.74
CA SER A 73 8.11 -65.57 39.91
C SER A 73 8.75 -64.97 41.17
N ALA A 74 7.95 -64.30 42.00
CA ALA A 74 8.43 -63.70 43.24
C ALA A 74 8.81 -64.79 44.26
N PRO A 75 10.03 -64.79 44.82
CA PRO A 75 10.47 -65.77 45.82
C PRO A 75 9.90 -65.51 47.23
N GLY A 76 9.11 -64.44 47.40
CA GLY A 76 8.56 -63.97 48.66
C GLY A 76 7.85 -62.62 48.46
N PRO A 77 7.63 -61.82 49.53
CA PRO A 77 7.06 -60.48 49.41
C PRO A 77 8.04 -59.54 48.68
N VAL A 78 7.61 -59.00 47.54
CA VAL A 78 8.37 -58.07 46.70
C VAL A 78 7.57 -56.79 46.48
N LEU A 79 8.25 -55.65 46.32
CA LEU A 79 7.58 -54.41 45.94
C LEU A 79 7.37 -54.38 44.43
N VAL A 80 6.17 -53.97 44.01
CA VAL A 80 5.81 -53.83 42.59
C VAL A 80 5.17 -52.46 42.31
N PRO A 81 5.45 -51.84 41.15
CA PRO A 81 4.74 -50.65 40.70
C PRO A 81 3.28 -50.98 40.37
N THR A 82 2.35 -50.20 40.92
CA THR A 82 0.91 -50.39 40.71
C THR A 82 0.25 -49.27 39.91
N ARG A 83 0.71 -48.04 40.09
CA ARG A 83 0.16 -46.85 39.41
C ARG A 83 1.26 -45.84 39.10
N LEU A 84 1.19 -45.27 37.90
CA LEU A 84 2.02 -44.17 37.44
C LEU A 84 1.16 -42.91 37.34
N GLN A 85 1.60 -41.82 37.96
CA GLN A 85 1.00 -40.49 37.87
C GLN A 85 2.05 -39.50 37.36
N THR A 86 1.65 -38.60 36.46
CA THR A 86 2.51 -37.54 35.95
C THR A 86 1.97 -36.17 36.32
N GLU A 87 2.87 -35.24 36.59
CA GLU A 87 2.57 -33.83 36.84
C GLU A 87 3.51 -32.98 35.97
N LEU A 88 2.97 -31.92 35.37
CA LEU A 88 3.77 -30.97 34.59
C LEU A 88 4.33 -29.90 35.53
N VAL A 89 5.65 -29.73 35.51
CA VAL A 89 6.38 -28.79 36.36
C VAL A 89 7.32 -27.98 35.48
N LEU A 90 7.57 -26.72 35.85
CA LEU A 90 8.58 -25.88 35.21
C LEU A 90 9.90 -26.00 35.96
N ARG A 91 10.96 -26.36 35.24
CA ARG A 91 12.33 -26.35 35.79
C ARG A 91 13.03 -25.10 35.31
N CYS A 92 13.21 -24.13 36.20
CA CYS A 92 13.85 -22.86 35.89
C CYS A 92 15.31 -22.86 36.36
N TYR A 93 16.24 -22.63 35.43
CA TYR A 93 17.65 -22.40 35.73
C TYR A 93 17.90 -20.93 36.09
N GLN A 94 17.12 -20.03 35.50
CA GLN A 94 17.05 -18.58 35.77
C GLN A 94 15.59 -18.12 35.72
N GLU A 95 15.30 -16.88 36.09
CA GLU A 95 13.94 -16.32 36.15
C GLU A 95 13.21 -16.34 34.79
N THR A 96 13.95 -16.33 33.68
CA THR A 96 13.42 -16.37 32.30
C THR A 96 13.80 -17.63 31.53
N ASP A 97 14.56 -18.56 32.12
CA ASP A 97 15.08 -19.76 31.45
C ASP A 97 14.52 -21.01 32.13
N CYS A 98 13.30 -21.37 31.72
CA CYS A 98 12.59 -22.53 32.23
C CYS A 98 12.29 -23.53 31.12
N ASP A 99 12.50 -24.80 31.43
CA ASP A 99 12.10 -25.92 30.58
C ASP A 99 10.86 -26.62 31.13
N LEU A 100 10.04 -27.14 30.22
CA LEU A 100 8.91 -27.98 30.60
C LEU A 100 9.43 -29.34 31.06
N CYS A 101 8.94 -29.76 32.23
CA CYS A 101 9.37 -30.98 32.85
C CYS A 101 8.21 -31.87 33.29
N VAL A 102 8.41 -33.19 33.16
CA VAL A 102 7.45 -34.20 33.62
C VAL A 102 7.95 -34.81 34.92
N ARG A 103 7.26 -34.50 36.02
CA ARG A 103 7.41 -35.17 37.31
C ARG A 103 6.63 -36.47 37.29
N VAL A 104 7.22 -37.56 37.78
CA VAL A 104 6.62 -38.90 37.76
C VAL A 104 6.52 -39.45 39.17
N ALA A 105 5.30 -39.75 39.63
CA ALA A 105 5.03 -40.43 40.89
C ALA A 105 4.63 -41.89 40.64
N ILE A 106 5.34 -42.82 41.26
CA ILE A 106 5.11 -44.27 41.15
C ILE A 106 4.60 -44.78 42.49
N HIS A 107 3.41 -45.37 42.50
CA HIS A 107 2.84 -46.02 43.67
C HIS A 107 3.32 -47.46 43.75
N LEU A 108 3.83 -47.86 44.91
CA LEU A 108 4.36 -49.20 45.15
C LEU A 108 3.42 -49.97 46.09
N ALA A 109 3.28 -51.27 45.85
CA ALA A 109 2.56 -52.16 46.76
C ALA A 109 3.33 -53.46 46.96
N VAL A 110 3.04 -54.17 48.05
CA VAL A 110 3.62 -55.48 48.32
C VAL A 110 2.88 -56.55 47.53
N HIS A 111 3.62 -57.34 46.75
CA HIS A 111 3.11 -58.47 45.97
C HIS A 111 3.87 -59.74 46.33
N GLY A 112 3.19 -60.89 46.26
CA GLY A 112 3.73 -62.18 46.70
C GLY A 112 3.11 -62.66 48.01
N HIS A 113 3.21 -63.96 48.27
CA HIS A 113 2.66 -64.58 49.46
C HIS A 113 3.64 -64.44 50.62
N TRP A 114 3.12 -64.06 51.80
CA TRP A 114 3.88 -64.07 53.03
C TRP A 114 3.80 -65.49 53.60
N GLU A 115 4.90 -66.24 53.59
CA GLU A 115 4.97 -67.45 54.40
C GLU A 115 5.20 -67.01 55.85
N GLU A 116 4.15 -67.10 56.68
CA GLU A 116 4.32 -67.02 58.12
C GLU A 116 5.26 -68.15 58.57
N PRO A 117 6.29 -67.88 59.38
CA PRO A 117 7.13 -68.94 59.91
C PRO A 117 6.24 -69.91 60.69
N LYS A 118 6.22 -71.17 60.27
CA LYS A 118 5.54 -72.23 61.01
C LYS A 118 6.18 -72.33 62.37
N ASP A 119 5.43 -72.03 63.43
CA ASP A 119 5.81 -72.36 64.81
C ASP A 119 5.96 -73.88 64.92
N GLU A 120 7.20 -74.37 64.86
CA GLU A 120 7.51 -75.73 65.28
C GLU A 120 7.71 -75.74 66.81
N ASP A 121 6.66 -76.16 67.50
CA ASP A 121 6.72 -76.70 68.85
C ASP A 121 7.75 -77.85 68.94
N LYS A 122 8.86 -77.65 69.68
CA LYS A 122 9.30 -78.50 70.82
C LYS A 122 10.68 -78.17 71.39
N PHE A 123 10.66 -77.87 72.69
CA PHE A 123 11.58 -78.30 73.76
C PHE A 123 13.10 -78.03 73.66
N GLY A 124 13.60 -77.22 74.61
CA GLY A 124 14.76 -77.63 75.42
C GLY A 124 15.83 -76.59 75.77
N ARG A 125 15.65 -75.95 76.94
CA ARG A 125 16.70 -75.56 77.92
C ARG A 125 17.64 -74.37 77.62
N ALA A 126 17.51 -73.38 78.51
CA ALA A 126 18.28 -72.17 78.77
C ALA A 126 19.81 -72.17 78.54
N ALA A 127 20.30 -71.11 77.89
CA ALA A 127 21.28 -70.16 78.45
C ALA A 127 21.42 -68.89 77.56
N ASP A 128 21.66 -67.76 78.23
CA ASP A 128 21.99 -66.39 77.81
C ASP A 128 20.96 -65.46 77.12
N PRO A 129 20.68 -64.26 77.71
CA PRO A 129 19.97 -63.19 77.03
C PRO A 129 20.99 -62.30 76.34
N GLU A 130 21.51 -62.73 75.19
CA GLU A 130 22.01 -61.76 74.23
C GLU A 130 20.81 -61.07 73.61
N LEU A 131 20.78 -59.75 73.77
CA LEU A 131 19.81 -58.86 73.18
C LEU A 131 19.94 -58.98 71.65
N GLU A 132 19.27 -59.94 71.02
CA GLU A 132 19.12 -59.94 69.57
C GLU A 132 18.33 -58.67 69.20
N GLU A 133 19.05 -57.68 68.67
CA GLU A 133 18.45 -56.58 67.95
C GLU A 133 17.49 -57.18 66.90
N PRO A 134 16.23 -56.72 66.81
CA PRO A 134 15.38 -57.16 65.72
C PRO A 134 16.12 -56.79 64.44
N ARG A 135 16.53 -57.79 63.64
CA ARG A 135 17.04 -57.54 62.29
C ARG A 135 16.04 -56.59 61.64
N ASN A 136 16.47 -55.36 61.37
CA ASN A 136 15.64 -54.38 60.69
C ASN A 136 15.36 -54.96 59.30
N ALA A 137 14.27 -55.72 59.17
CA ALA A 137 13.88 -56.31 57.91
C ALA A 137 13.36 -55.17 57.04
N PHE A 138 14.13 -54.79 56.03
CA PHE A 138 13.70 -53.85 55.01
C PHE A 138 13.41 -54.64 53.73
N LEU A 139 12.29 -54.35 53.07
CA LEU A 139 12.08 -54.76 51.70
C LEU A 139 12.75 -53.75 50.77
N GLN A 140 13.73 -54.23 50.01
CA GLN A 140 14.45 -53.44 49.02
C GLN A 140 13.93 -53.77 47.62
N ALA A 141 13.71 -52.74 46.81
CA ALA A 141 13.37 -52.89 45.41
C ALA A 141 14.07 -51.86 44.55
N GLN A 142 14.49 -52.31 43.37
CA GLN A 142 15.04 -51.44 42.33
C GLN A 142 13.93 -51.20 41.30
N VAL A 143 13.54 -49.94 41.16
CA VAL A 143 12.47 -49.48 40.26
C VAL A 143 13.10 -48.72 39.11
N VAL A 144 12.84 -49.18 37.89
CA VAL A 144 13.28 -48.53 36.67
C VAL A 144 12.18 -47.60 36.17
N LEU A 145 12.57 -46.38 35.79
CA LEU A 145 11.79 -45.45 34.99
C LEU A 145 12.45 -45.28 33.62
N SER A 146 11.72 -45.64 32.57
CA SER A 146 12.13 -45.38 31.19
C SER A 146 11.28 -44.25 30.64
N PHE A 147 11.92 -43.18 30.18
CA PHE A 147 11.28 -42.02 29.56
C PHE A 147 11.71 -41.95 28.09
N GLN A 148 10.76 -41.80 27.18
CA GLN A 148 11.00 -41.66 25.75
C GLN A 148 10.24 -40.45 25.21
N ALA A 149 10.99 -39.49 24.66
CA ALA A 149 10.48 -38.33 23.94
C ALA A 149 11.31 -38.20 22.66
N TYR A 150 10.78 -38.68 21.53
CA TYR A 150 11.56 -38.80 20.29
C TYR A 150 12.22 -37.46 19.91
N PRO A 151 13.56 -37.41 19.71
CA PRO A 151 14.49 -38.53 19.54
C PRO A 151 15.19 -39.03 20.83
N THR A 152 15.00 -38.38 21.97
CA THR A 152 15.67 -38.69 23.24
C THR A 152 14.99 -39.83 24.01
N ALA A 153 15.79 -40.70 24.64
CA ALA A 153 15.32 -41.68 25.61
C ALA A 153 16.25 -41.62 26.82
N ARG A 154 15.68 -41.63 28.02
CA ARG A 154 16.42 -41.57 29.29
C ARG A 154 15.90 -42.61 30.25
N CYS A 155 16.80 -43.11 31.09
CA CYS A 155 16.55 -44.22 31.99
C CYS A 155 17.07 -43.92 33.37
N VAL A 156 16.23 -44.10 34.38
CA VAL A 156 16.53 -43.81 35.78
C VAL A 156 16.27 -45.05 36.62
N LEU A 157 17.24 -45.40 37.48
CA LEU A 157 17.13 -46.51 38.43
C LEU A 157 16.99 -45.95 39.84
N LEU A 158 15.85 -46.20 40.46
CA LEU A 158 15.51 -45.78 41.82
C LEU A 158 15.65 -46.97 42.76
N GLU A 159 16.32 -46.79 43.89
CA GLU A 159 16.37 -47.80 44.94
C GLU A 159 15.45 -47.40 46.10
N VAL A 160 14.50 -48.28 46.42
CA VAL A 160 13.48 -48.04 47.44
C VAL A 160 13.63 -49.07 48.54
N GLN A 161 13.71 -48.60 49.79
CA GLN A 161 13.78 -49.44 50.98
C GLN A 161 12.56 -49.15 51.87
N VAL A 162 11.76 -50.18 52.15
CA VAL A 162 10.54 -50.07 52.95
C VAL A 162 10.71 -50.84 54.25
N PRO A 163 10.49 -50.21 55.43
CA PRO A 163 10.53 -50.90 56.73
C PRO A 163 9.48 -52.02 56.80
N ALA A 164 9.83 -53.16 57.39
CA ALA A 164 8.91 -54.30 57.58
C ALA A 164 7.59 -53.94 58.28
N ALA A 165 7.57 -52.89 59.11
CA ALA A 165 6.35 -52.42 59.78
C ALA A 165 5.24 -51.98 58.81
N LEU A 166 5.58 -51.56 57.57
CA LEU A 166 4.64 -51.13 56.53
C LEU A 166 4.32 -52.25 55.52
N VAL A 167 4.89 -53.43 55.70
CA VAL A 167 4.79 -54.54 54.74
C VAL A 167 3.58 -55.40 55.08
N GLN A 168 2.43 -55.06 54.50
CA GLN A 168 1.24 -55.93 54.50
C GLN A 168 0.96 -56.42 53.07
N PRO A 169 0.66 -57.73 52.87
CA PRO A 169 0.41 -58.28 51.54
C PRO A 169 -0.74 -57.57 50.83
N GLY A 170 -0.51 -57.07 49.62
CA GLY A 170 -1.53 -56.38 48.82
C GLY A 170 -1.80 -54.92 49.21
N GLN A 171 -1.13 -54.39 50.24
CA GLN A 171 -1.29 -53.00 50.66
C GLN A 171 -0.26 -52.08 49.97
N SER A 172 -0.67 -50.84 49.71
CA SER A 172 0.21 -49.79 49.18
C SER A 172 1.20 -49.34 50.25
N VAL A 173 2.47 -49.23 49.88
CA VAL A 173 3.58 -48.78 50.74
C VAL A 173 3.93 -47.30 50.51
N GLY A 174 3.10 -46.58 49.72
CA GLY A 174 3.29 -45.19 49.36
C GLY A 174 3.81 -44.99 47.94
N SER A 175 4.29 -43.78 47.64
CA SER A 175 4.79 -43.41 46.33
C SER A 175 6.22 -42.90 46.37
N VAL A 176 6.99 -43.23 45.33
CA VAL A 176 8.28 -42.61 45.03
C VAL A 176 8.08 -41.58 43.94
N VAL A 177 8.59 -40.36 44.14
CA VAL A 177 8.49 -39.27 43.17
C VAL A 177 9.85 -39.01 42.55
N PHE A 178 9.90 -39.06 41.22
CA PHE A 178 11.03 -38.58 40.42
C PHE A 178 10.71 -37.19 39.88
N ASP A 179 11.54 -36.21 40.23
CA ASP A 179 11.19 -34.81 40.06
C ASP A 179 11.08 -34.35 38.61
N CYS A 180 11.96 -34.80 37.70
CA CYS A 180 12.01 -34.13 36.41
C CYS A 180 12.64 -34.94 35.25
N PHE A 181 11.80 -35.29 34.26
CA PHE A 181 12.21 -35.55 32.87
C PHE A 181 11.96 -34.33 31.96
N GLU A 182 13.04 -33.69 31.51
CA GLU A 182 13.00 -32.56 30.57
C GLU A 182 12.51 -33.02 29.19
N ALA A 183 11.60 -32.25 28.61
CA ALA A 183 10.97 -32.60 27.35
C ALA A 183 10.58 -31.37 26.53
N ALA A 184 10.64 -31.49 25.21
CA ALA A 184 10.26 -30.41 24.30
C ALA A 184 8.74 -30.15 24.33
N LEU A 185 8.38 -28.88 24.13
CA LEU A 185 6.99 -28.45 23.95
C LEU A 185 6.34 -29.20 22.78
N GLY A 186 5.08 -29.61 22.95
CA GLY A 186 4.37 -30.35 21.89
C GLY A 186 4.91 -31.76 21.60
N ALA A 187 5.83 -32.29 22.41
CA ALA A 187 6.30 -33.66 22.25
C ALA A 187 5.29 -34.69 22.80
N GLU A 188 5.19 -35.84 22.15
CA GLU A 188 4.57 -37.04 22.73
C GLU A 188 5.59 -37.75 23.62
N VAL A 189 5.32 -37.85 24.91
CA VAL A 189 6.17 -38.54 25.87
C VAL A 189 5.59 -39.89 26.25
N ARG A 190 6.45 -40.90 26.34
CA ARG A 190 6.10 -42.26 26.77
C ARG A 190 6.94 -42.66 27.96
N ILE A 191 6.29 -43.15 29.01
CA ILE A 191 6.92 -43.48 30.29
C ILE A 191 6.59 -44.92 30.64
N TRP A 192 7.60 -45.70 31.00
CA TRP A 192 7.46 -47.05 31.53
C TRP A 192 8.05 -47.17 32.92
N SER A 193 7.39 -47.99 33.75
CA SER A 193 7.91 -48.35 35.08
C SER A 193 7.81 -49.84 35.34
N TYR A 194 8.88 -50.41 35.87
CA TYR A 194 8.98 -51.82 36.26
C TYR A 194 10.07 -52.01 37.32
N THR A 195 10.07 -53.16 38.00
CA THR A 195 11.15 -53.53 38.92
C THR A 195 12.23 -54.34 38.23
N GLN A 196 13.44 -54.32 38.79
CA GLN A 196 14.53 -55.20 38.40
C GLN A 196 14.93 -56.06 39.61
N PRO A 197 14.67 -57.39 39.60
CA PRO A 197 14.00 -58.21 38.59
C PRO A 197 12.51 -57.87 38.39
N ARG A 198 11.98 -58.21 37.20
CA ARG A 198 10.60 -57.90 36.83
C ARG A 198 9.63 -59.00 37.26
N TYR A 199 8.73 -58.67 38.18
CA TYR A 199 7.74 -59.62 38.71
C TYR A 199 6.34 -59.46 38.07
N GLN A 200 6.07 -58.33 37.42
CA GLN A 200 4.78 -58.01 36.80
C GLN A 200 4.96 -57.36 35.42
N LYS A 201 3.84 -57.11 34.73
CA LYS A 201 3.82 -56.34 33.49
C LYS A 201 4.22 -54.89 33.77
N GLU A 202 4.93 -54.29 32.84
CA GLU A 202 5.37 -52.89 32.89
C GLU A 202 4.15 -51.96 32.91
N LEU A 203 4.21 -50.94 33.77
CA LEU A 203 3.31 -49.80 33.66
C LEU A 203 3.70 -48.98 32.45
N ASN A 204 2.73 -48.52 31.67
CA ASN A 204 2.93 -47.62 30.55
C ASN A 204 2.03 -46.39 30.67
N PHE A 205 2.57 -45.23 30.30
CA PHE A 205 1.83 -43.99 30.25
C PHE A 205 2.28 -43.17 29.04
N THR A 206 1.34 -42.52 28.36
CA THR A 206 1.63 -41.69 27.18
C THR A 206 0.88 -40.38 27.33
N GLN A 207 1.58 -39.26 27.13
CA GLN A 207 1.05 -37.92 27.30
C GLN A 207 1.56 -37.01 26.20
N GLN A 208 0.67 -36.17 25.68
CA GLN A 208 1.03 -35.08 24.79
C GLN A 208 1.32 -33.84 25.63
N LEU A 209 2.49 -33.24 25.44
CA LEU A 209 2.86 -32.01 26.15
C LEU A 209 2.21 -30.78 25.52
N PRO A 210 1.91 -29.74 26.31
CA PRO A 210 1.35 -28.50 25.80
C PRO A 210 2.32 -27.78 24.84
N ASP A 211 1.73 -27.12 23.85
CA ASP A 211 2.43 -26.17 22.98
C ASP A 211 2.45 -24.77 23.62
N CYS A 212 3.24 -23.85 23.06
CA CYS A 212 3.27 -22.43 23.41
C CYS A 212 1.94 -21.66 23.26
N LYS A 213 0.86 -22.33 22.86
CA LYS A 213 -0.51 -21.77 22.80
C LYS A 213 -1.24 -21.83 24.15
N GLY A 214 -0.75 -22.62 25.11
CA GLY A 214 -1.29 -22.68 26.47
C GLY A 214 -0.93 -21.44 27.28
N LEU A 215 -1.94 -20.82 27.92
CA LEU A 215 -1.84 -19.51 28.60
C LEU A 215 -0.86 -19.47 29.79
N GLU A 216 -0.52 -20.61 30.40
CA GLU A 216 0.29 -20.67 31.64
C GLU A 216 1.81 -20.84 31.39
N VAL A 217 2.21 -21.26 30.18
CA VAL A 217 3.60 -21.61 29.85
C VAL A 217 4.31 -20.49 29.07
N ARG A 218 3.52 -19.52 28.58
CA ARG A 218 3.97 -18.49 27.64
C ARG A 218 4.93 -17.47 28.24
N ASP A 219 4.82 -17.20 29.55
CA ASP A 219 5.56 -16.14 30.24
C ASP A 219 6.70 -16.70 31.11
N SER A 220 7.18 -17.93 30.86
CA SER A 220 8.35 -18.46 31.60
C SER A 220 9.34 -19.27 30.76
N ILE A 221 8.96 -19.73 29.55
CA ILE A 221 9.81 -20.56 28.69
C ILE A 221 10.35 -19.76 27.50
N GLN A 222 11.67 -19.54 27.41
CA GLN A 222 12.31 -18.77 26.30
C GLN A 222 11.88 -19.22 24.90
N SER A 223 11.73 -20.52 24.69
CA SER A 223 11.28 -21.12 23.41
C SER A 223 9.88 -20.66 22.98
N CYS A 224 9.03 -20.24 23.93
CA CYS A 224 7.72 -19.66 23.67
C CYS A 224 7.72 -18.12 23.59
N TRP A 225 8.77 -17.48 24.10
CA TRP A 225 8.97 -16.03 24.12
C TRP A 225 9.54 -15.47 22.82
N ALA A 226 9.70 -16.28 21.77
CA ALA A 226 10.13 -15.84 20.44
C ALA A 226 9.17 -14.81 19.77
N LEU A 227 8.24 -14.21 20.53
CA LEU A 227 7.38 -13.08 20.18
C LEU A 227 7.20 -12.18 21.41
N PRO A 228 7.75 -10.95 21.41
CA PRO A 228 7.36 -9.91 20.46
C PRO A 228 8.53 -9.01 20.01
N TRP A 229 9.49 -9.53 19.24
CA TRP A 229 10.56 -8.69 18.71
C TRP A 229 10.07 -7.71 17.64
N LEU A 230 8.91 -7.94 17.03
CA LEU A 230 8.39 -7.09 15.95
C LEU A 230 7.43 -6.04 16.50
N ASN A 231 7.89 -4.79 16.55
CA ASN A 231 7.03 -3.64 16.78
C ASN A 231 6.86 -2.85 15.46
N VAL A 232 5.66 -2.33 15.23
CA VAL A 232 5.36 -1.50 14.06
C VAL A 232 5.14 -0.08 14.56
N SER A 233 6.11 0.79 14.33
CA SER A 233 5.96 2.21 14.57
C SER A 233 5.64 2.93 13.26
N ALA A 234 4.78 3.93 13.34
CA ALA A 234 4.55 4.86 12.25
C ALA A 234 5.01 6.23 12.72
N ASP A 235 6.01 6.80 12.04
CA ASP A 235 6.49 8.15 12.29
C ASP A 235 6.32 8.97 11.00
N GLY A 236 5.40 9.92 11.01
CA GLY A 236 4.96 10.63 9.82
C GLY A 236 4.32 9.73 8.77
N ASP A 237 4.81 9.81 7.53
CA ASP A 237 4.33 9.01 6.40
C ASP A 237 5.00 7.62 6.33
N ASP A 238 6.20 7.44 6.90
CA ASP A 238 6.95 6.17 6.84
C ASP A 238 6.55 5.19 7.95
N VAL A 239 6.58 3.90 7.63
CA VAL A 239 6.31 2.82 8.58
C VAL A 239 7.59 2.04 8.85
N TYR A 240 7.91 1.88 10.12
CA TYR A 240 9.12 1.22 10.59
C TYR A 240 8.75 -0.12 11.25
N LEU A 241 9.32 -1.19 10.72
CA LEU A 241 9.32 -2.50 11.37
C LEU A 241 10.56 -2.56 12.26
N VAL A 242 10.36 -2.37 13.55
CA VAL A 242 11.42 -2.44 14.56
C VAL A 242 11.50 -3.89 15.03
N LEU A 243 12.62 -4.55 14.75
CA LEU A 243 12.94 -5.90 15.19
C LEU A 243 13.94 -5.81 16.35
N ASP A 244 13.43 -5.90 17.57
CA ASP A 244 14.21 -5.81 18.80
C ASP A 244 14.69 -7.21 19.23
N VAL A 245 15.79 -7.66 18.62
CA VAL A 245 16.43 -8.96 18.89
C VAL A 245 17.84 -8.76 19.46
N SER A 246 18.39 -9.78 20.12
CA SER A 246 19.79 -9.76 20.55
C SER A 246 20.74 -9.66 19.35
N GLU A 247 21.88 -8.99 19.51
CA GLU A 247 22.84 -8.70 18.42
C GLU A 247 23.34 -9.96 17.69
N GLU A 248 23.42 -11.08 18.40
CA GLU A 248 23.92 -12.36 17.90
C GLU A 248 22.83 -13.18 17.19
N GLN A 249 21.55 -12.84 17.39
CA GLN A 249 20.44 -13.62 16.85
C GLN A 249 20.40 -13.51 15.33
N ARG A 250 20.45 -14.67 14.66
CA ARG A 250 20.26 -14.78 13.22
C ARG A 250 18.83 -15.19 12.92
N PHE A 251 18.15 -14.43 12.05
CA PHE A 251 16.75 -14.69 11.70
C PHE A 251 16.47 -14.45 10.22
N GLY A 252 15.55 -15.23 9.66
CA GLY A 252 14.95 -14.99 8.37
C GLY A 252 13.74 -14.08 8.52
N LEU A 253 13.64 -13.07 7.65
CA LEU A 253 12.45 -12.23 7.52
C LEU A 253 11.90 -12.33 6.10
N SER A 254 10.58 -12.42 5.99
CA SER A 254 9.85 -12.45 4.73
C SER A 254 8.63 -11.55 4.78
N LEU A 255 8.53 -10.62 3.83
CA LEU A 255 7.33 -9.84 3.57
C LEU A 255 6.57 -10.47 2.40
N TYR A 256 5.29 -10.72 2.58
CA TYR A 256 4.47 -11.34 1.56
C TYR A 256 3.05 -10.79 1.57
N TRP A 257 2.38 -10.91 0.42
CA TRP A 257 0.96 -10.62 0.31
C TRP A 257 0.16 -11.89 0.51
N ASN A 258 -0.65 -11.90 1.56
CA ASN A 258 -1.52 -13.01 1.91
C ASN A 258 -2.76 -13.01 1.01
N GLN A 259 -2.70 -13.74 -0.10
CA GLN A 259 -3.81 -13.91 -1.03
C GLN A 259 -4.57 -15.20 -0.76
N ILE A 260 -5.91 -15.15 -0.90
CA ILE A 260 -6.79 -16.32 -0.67
C ILE A 260 -6.60 -17.39 -1.77
N GLN A 261 -6.16 -17.00 -2.97
CA GLN A 261 -5.96 -17.91 -4.11
C GLN A 261 -4.59 -17.73 -4.74
N GLY A 262 -3.82 -18.83 -4.79
CA GLY A 262 -2.50 -18.89 -5.38
C GLY A 262 -1.38 -19.06 -4.35
N PRO A 263 -0.16 -19.41 -4.80
CA PRO A 263 1.00 -19.51 -3.91
C PRO A 263 1.32 -18.13 -3.34
N THR A 264 1.56 -18.05 -2.03
CA THR A 264 2.09 -16.85 -1.37
C THR A 264 3.41 -16.49 -2.04
N LYS A 265 3.41 -15.43 -2.85
CA LYS A 265 4.65 -14.94 -3.46
C LYS A 265 5.36 -14.05 -2.44
N PRO A 266 6.58 -14.39 -2.01
CA PRO A 266 7.36 -13.51 -1.16
C PRO A 266 7.72 -12.26 -1.99
N TRP A 267 7.28 -11.10 -1.50
CA TRP A 267 7.64 -9.82 -2.09
C TRP A 267 9.10 -9.46 -1.73
N TRP A 268 9.53 -9.86 -0.54
CA TRP A 268 10.87 -9.60 -0.02
C TRP A 268 11.27 -10.68 0.97
N HIS A 269 12.49 -11.20 0.87
CA HIS A 269 13.05 -12.14 1.84
C HIS A 269 14.52 -11.80 2.08
N ARG A 270 14.93 -11.72 3.34
CA ARG A 270 16.34 -11.59 3.74
C ARG A 270 16.63 -12.36 5.02
N ASN A 271 17.86 -12.84 5.09
CA ASN A 271 18.47 -13.35 6.32
C ASN A 271 19.22 -12.19 6.98
N LEU A 272 18.90 -11.92 8.23
CA LEU A 272 19.36 -10.76 8.98
C LEU A 272 19.96 -11.22 10.32
N THR A 273 20.70 -10.30 10.94
CA THR A 273 21.36 -10.51 12.23
C THR A 273 21.14 -9.29 13.12
N GLY A 274 20.85 -9.51 14.40
CA GLY A 274 20.77 -8.44 15.40
C GLY A 274 19.65 -7.44 15.16
N PRO A 275 19.50 -6.42 16.02
CA PRO A 275 18.35 -5.53 15.94
C PRO A 275 18.35 -4.79 14.59
N GLN A 276 17.21 -4.83 13.90
CA GLN A 276 17.05 -4.22 12.58
C GLN A 276 15.79 -3.37 12.55
N THR A 277 15.91 -2.21 11.92
CA THR A 277 14.75 -1.37 11.61
C THR A 277 14.56 -1.34 10.10
N ILE A 278 13.49 -1.96 9.63
CA ILE A 278 13.16 -1.99 8.20
C ILE A 278 12.14 -0.90 7.91
N THR A 279 12.48 0.01 7.01
CA THR A 279 11.57 1.03 6.53
C THR A 279 10.70 0.49 5.40
N LEU A 280 9.38 0.69 5.54
CA LEU A 280 8.40 0.42 4.50
C LEU A 280 7.87 1.75 3.97
N ASN A 281 7.87 1.87 2.64
CA ASN A 281 7.29 3.03 2.00
C ASN A 281 5.76 3.01 2.15
N HIS A 282 5.19 4.18 2.40
CA HIS A 282 3.75 4.35 2.58
C HIS A 282 2.92 3.86 1.40
N THR A 283 3.45 3.88 0.17
CA THR A 283 2.76 3.41 -1.05
C THR A 283 2.58 1.90 -1.11
N ASP A 284 3.45 1.15 -0.42
CA ASP A 284 3.53 -0.31 -0.53
C ASP A 284 2.75 -1.01 0.61
N LEU A 285 2.07 -0.23 1.44
CA LEU A 285 1.21 -0.70 2.51
C LEU A 285 -0.12 -1.19 1.93
N PHE A 286 -0.40 -2.48 2.12
CA PHE A 286 -1.65 -3.12 1.75
C PHE A 286 -2.22 -3.97 2.91
N PRO A 287 -3.55 -4.17 3.02
CA PRO A 287 -4.14 -4.89 4.15
C PRO A 287 -3.73 -6.36 4.27
N CYS A 288 -3.35 -6.97 3.14
CA CYS A 288 -2.84 -8.34 3.09
C CYS A 288 -1.32 -8.43 3.24
N LEU A 289 -0.61 -7.33 3.50
CA LEU A 289 0.82 -7.36 3.77
C LEU A 289 1.07 -7.99 5.14
N CYS A 290 1.74 -9.14 5.12
CA CYS A 290 2.09 -9.89 6.32
C CYS A 290 3.62 -10.05 6.39
N ILE A 291 4.11 -10.05 7.62
CA ILE A 291 5.51 -10.24 7.95
C ILE A 291 5.65 -11.62 8.56
N GLN A 292 6.59 -12.41 8.05
CA GLN A 292 6.97 -13.70 8.59
C GLN A 292 8.41 -13.66 9.09
N VAL A 293 8.64 -14.10 10.33
CA VAL A 293 9.96 -14.14 10.98
C VAL A 293 10.24 -15.50 11.59
N TRP A 294 11.50 -15.95 11.54
CA TRP A 294 11.95 -17.22 12.15
C TRP A 294 13.46 -17.20 12.42
N PRO A 295 13.96 -17.83 13.49
CA PRO A 295 15.40 -17.99 13.69
C PRO A 295 16.02 -18.88 12.61
N LEU A 296 17.29 -18.66 12.25
CA LEU A 296 17.99 -19.47 11.23
C LEU A 296 18.49 -20.80 11.78
N GLU A 297 17.54 -21.58 12.29
CA GLU A 297 17.73 -22.91 12.87
C GLU A 297 16.91 -23.95 12.09
N PRO A 298 17.37 -25.20 12.02
CA PRO A 298 16.58 -26.26 11.39
C PRO A 298 15.24 -26.43 12.13
N ASP A 299 14.15 -26.56 11.37
CA ASP A 299 12.78 -26.75 11.87
C ASP A 299 12.27 -25.67 12.84
N SER A 300 12.83 -24.46 12.74
CA SER A 300 12.37 -23.29 13.49
C SER A 300 10.89 -22.96 13.23
N VAL A 301 10.14 -22.63 14.29
CA VAL A 301 8.77 -22.13 14.18
C VAL A 301 8.76 -20.78 13.47
N ARG A 302 7.92 -20.63 12.45
CA ARG A 302 7.74 -19.37 11.71
C ARG A 302 6.56 -18.60 12.27
N THR A 303 6.79 -17.36 12.68
CA THR A 303 5.73 -16.48 13.13
C THR A 303 5.30 -15.54 12.01
N SER A 304 4.01 -15.53 11.69
CA SER A 304 3.39 -14.57 10.78
C SER A 304 2.52 -13.55 11.52
N VAL A 305 2.69 -12.26 11.22
CA VAL A 305 1.85 -11.17 11.72
C VAL A 305 1.37 -10.31 10.55
N CYS A 306 0.09 -9.92 10.54
CA CYS A 306 -0.51 -9.08 9.51
C CYS A 306 -1.02 -7.77 10.15
N PRO A 307 -0.13 -6.80 10.43
CA PRO A 307 -0.47 -5.62 11.22
C PRO A 307 -1.37 -4.62 10.49
N PHE A 308 -1.39 -4.66 9.15
CA PHE A 308 -2.12 -3.67 8.33
C PHE A 308 -3.55 -4.06 7.98
N ARG A 309 -4.07 -5.16 8.55
CA ARG A 309 -5.39 -5.72 8.18
C ARG A 309 -6.53 -4.72 8.34
N GLU A 310 -6.46 -3.82 9.32
CA GLU A 310 -7.48 -2.81 9.60
C GLU A 310 -6.94 -1.38 9.42
N ASP A 311 -5.72 -1.22 8.89
CA ASP A 311 -5.10 0.09 8.73
C ASP A 311 -5.78 0.90 7.60
N PRO A 312 -6.24 2.14 7.84
CA PRO A 312 -6.96 2.92 6.84
C PRO A 312 -6.08 3.41 5.68
N ARG A 313 -4.77 3.60 5.89
CA ARG A 313 -3.84 4.01 4.83
C ARG A 313 -3.64 2.86 3.85
N ALA A 314 -3.48 1.65 4.36
CA ALA A 314 -3.38 0.43 3.57
C ALA A 314 -4.62 0.22 2.69
N HIS A 315 -5.83 0.44 3.22
CA HIS A 315 -7.07 0.35 2.43
C HIS A 315 -7.13 1.44 1.35
N ARG A 316 -6.69 2.66 1.63
CA ARG A 316 -6.66 3.75 0.64
C ARG A 316 -5.72 3.42 -0.52
N ASN A 317 -4.54 2.88 -0.23
CA ASN A 317 -3.58 2.49 -1.27
C ASN A 317 -4.09 1.32 -2.11
N LEU A 318 -4.73 0.35 -1.47
CA LEU A 318 -5.36 -0.77 -2.15
C LEU A 318 -6.36 -0.30 -3.21
N TRP A 319 -7.26 0.63 -2.87
CA TRP A 319 -8.23 1.16 -3.82
C TRP A 319 -7.61 2.04 -4.91
N ARG A 320 -6.50 2.73 -4.63
CA ARG A 320 -5.71 3.44 -5.65
C ARG A 320 -5.01 2.51 -6.64
N ALA A 321 -4.59 1.34 -6.18
CA ALA A 321 -3.94 0.32 -6.99
C ALA A 321 -4.93 -0.59 -7.73
N ALA A 322 -6.17 -0.69 -7.24
CA ALA A 322 -7.22 -1.49 -7.84
C ALA A 322 -7.63 -0.95 -9.22
N ARG A 323 -7.86 -1.84 -10.18
CA ARG A 323 -8.29 -1.51 -11.54
C ARG A 323 -9.30 -2.52 -12.06
N LEU A 324 -10.22 -2.09 -12.91
CA LEU A 324 -11.12 -3.00 -13.61
C LEU A 324 -10.57 -3.34 -14.99
N GLN A 325 -10.46 -4.63 -15.28
CA GLN A 325 -10.00 -5.14 -16.57
C GLN A 325 -11.16 -5.78 -17.31
N LEU A 326 -11.37 -5.37 -18.56
CA LEU A 326 -12.34 -6.00 -19.46
C LEU A 326 -11.73 -7.27 -20.08
N LEU A 327 -12.44 -8.39 -19.98
CA LEU A 327 -12.04 -9.68 -20.55
C LEU A 327 -13.01 -10.08 -21.67
N PRO A 328 -12.54 -10.28 -22.90
CA PRO A 328 -13.41 -10.74 -24.00
C PRO A 328 -13.99 -12.14 -23.70
N PRO A 329 -15.26 -12.44 -24.06
CA PRO A 329 -16.20 -11.61 -24.82
C PRO A 329 -17.12 -10.69 -24.00
N ARG A 330 -17.44 -11.02 -22.73
CA ARG A 330 -18.34 -10.25 -21.84
C ARG A 330 -17.96 -10.33 -20.35
N GLY A 331 -16.72 -10.74 -20.08
CA GLY A 331 -16.19 -10.83 -18.73
C GLY A 331 -15.55 -9.51 -18.29
N TRP A 332 -15.49 -9.31 -16.99
CA TRP A 332 -14.62 -8.32 -16.38
C TRP A 332 -14.01 -8.90 -15.12
N ARG A 333 -12.91 -8.30 -14.67
CA ARG A 333 -12.18 -8.73 -13.49
C ARG A 333 -11.73 -7.50 -12.71
N LEU A 334 -11.90 -7.57 -11.39
CA LEU A 334 -11.26 -6.63 -10.48
C LEU A 334 -9.85 -7.12 -10.18
N ASP A 335 -8.86 -6.37 -10.64
CA ASP A 335 -7.45 -6.60 -10.37
C ASP A 335 -7.03 -5.75 -9.17
N ALA A 336 -6.62 -6.39 -8.09
CA ALA A 336 -6.17 -5.73 -6.87
C ALA A 336 -5.14 -6.60 -6.12
N PRO A 337 -4.17 -5.99 -5.42
CA PRO A 337 -3.15 -6.71 -4.64
C PRO A 337 -3.71 -7.65 -3.55
N CYS A 338 -4.81 -7.23 -2.90
CA CYS A 338 -5.43 -7.95 -1.79
C CYS A 338 -6.89 -8.27 -2.10
N SER A 339 -7.35 -9.41 -1.59
CA SER A 339 -8.75 -9.79 -1.62
C SER A 339 -9.56 -9.01 -0.58
N LEU A 340 -10.57 -8.26 -1.03
CA LEU A 340 -11.57 -7.66 -0.17
C LEU A 340 -12.97 -8.07 -0.60
N LEU A 341 -13.91 -7.96 0.33
CA LEU A 341 -15.33 -8.04 0.04
C LEU A 341 -15.78 -6.71 -0.57
N ALA A 342 -16.25 -6.80 -1.81
CA ALA A 342 -16.76 -5.66 -2.56
C ALA A 342 -18.00 -6.06 -3.33
N GLU A 343 -18.84 -5.08 -3.60
CA GLU A 343 -20.07 -5.20 -4.39
C GLU A 343 -19.92 -4.34 -5.63
N ALA A 344 -20.37 -4.85 -6.78
CA ALA A 344 -20.39 -4.09 -8.02
C ALA A 344 -21.80 -3.86 -8.53
N THR A 345 -22.00 -2.67 -9.08
CA THR A 345 -23.22 -2.25 -9.77
C THR A 345 -22.89 -1.61 -11.11
N LEU A 346 -23.84 -1.66 -12.02
CA LEU A 346 -23.77 -0.92 -13.27
C LEU A 346 -24.42 0.45 -13.11
N CYS A 347 -23.80 1.46 -13.69
CA CYS A 347 -24.29 2.82 -13.69
C CYS A 347 -24.25 3.44 -15.10
N TRP A 348 -25.07 4.47 -15.32
CA TRP A 348 -25.12 5.24 -16.56
C TRP A 348 -24.49 6.62 -16.39
N GLN A 349 -23.44 6.90 -17.16
CA GLN A 349 -22.71 8.15 -17.15
C GLN A 349 -23.24 9.08 -18.25
N ALA A 350 -23.74 10.25 -17.84
CA ALA A 350 -24.12 11.30 -18.77
C ALA A 350 -22.87 12.03 -19.32
N PRO A 351 -22.88 12.51 -20.58
CA PRO A 351 -21.73 13.19 -21.19
C PRO A 351 -21.36 14.53 -20.53
N GLY A 352 -22.29 15.15 -19.79
CA GLY A 352 -22.09 16.45 -19.13
C GLY A 352 -21.28 16.42 -17.82
N GLY A 353 -20.61 15.31 -17.49
CA GLY A 353 -19.75 15.21 -16.30
C GLY A 353 -20.49 15.16 -14.96
N GLY A 354 -21.78 14.79 -14.95
CA GLY A 354 -22.57 14.60 -13.72
C GLY A 354 -22.27 13.28 -12.99
N PRO A 355 -22.85 13.05 -11.81
CA PRO A 355 -22.73 11.77 -11.09
C PRO A 355 -23.31 10.62 -11.92
N CYS A 356 -22.64 9.46 -11.92
CA CYS A 356 -23.11 8.28 -12.62
C CYS A 356 -24.36 7.71 -11.92
N GLN A 357 -25.43 7.47 -12.66
CA GLN A 357 -26.69 7.02 -12.09
C GLN A 357 -26.73 5.51 -11.99
N SER A 358 -26.91 4.99 -10.77
CA SER A 358 -27.04 3.55 -10.52
C SER A 358 -28.27 2.98 -11.25
N LEU A 359 -28.09 1.83 -11.90
CA LEU A 359 -29.16 1.10 -12.58
C LEU A 359 -29.83 0.07 -11.68
N VAL A 360 -29.77 0.28 -10.36
CA VAL A 360 -30.40 -0.57 -9.35
C VAL A 360 -31.62 0.17 -8.80
N PRO A 361 -32.87 -0.28 -9.06
CA PRO A 361 -33.32 -1.29 -10.03
C PRO A 361 -33.28 -0.77 -11.49
N PRO A 362 -33.23 -1.62 -12.55
CA PRO A 362 -33.59 -3.05 -12.60
C PRO A 362 -32.48 -4.08 -12.34
N LEU A 363 -31.20 -3.69 -12.37
CA LEU A 363 -30.08 -4.60 -12.17
C LEU A 363 -29.86 -4.87 -10.67
N TYR A 364 -29.15 -5.95 -10.36
CA TYR A 364 -28.79 -6.35 -8.99
C TYR A 364 -27.32 -6.07 -8.69
N GLN A 365 -27.01 -5.94 -7.40
CA GLN A 365 -25.64 -5.88 -6.89
C GLN A 365 -25.00 -7.27 -6.96
N ALA A 366 -23.77 -7.35 -7.48
CA ALA A 366 -23.02 -8.59 -7.57
C ALA A 366 -21.84 -8.57 -6.59
N ASN A 367 -21.67 -9.65 -5.82
CA ASN A 367 -20.51 -9.81 -4.96
C ASN A 367 -19.27 -10.07 -5.81
N VAL A 368 -18.28 -9.20 -5.68
CA VAL A 368 -17.03 -9.25 -6.43
C VAL A 368 -15.97 -9.90 -5.57
N THR A 369 -15.30 -10.88 -6.16
CA THR A 369 -14.08 -11.44 -5.59
C THR A 369 -12.92 -11.02 -6.46
N VAL A 370 -11.88 -10.48 -5.84
CA VAL A 370 -10.67 -10.03 -6.52
C VAL A 370 -10.08 -11.21 -7.30
N ASN A 371 -9.61 -10.92 -8.51
CA ASN A 371 -9.03 -11.88 -9.44
C ASN A 371 -9.97 -12.95 -10.02
N LYS A 372 -11.25 -12.94 -9.66
CA LYS A 372 -12.27 -13.78 -10.28
C LYS A 372 -12.92 -13.05 -11.45
N THR A 373 -13.16 -13.77 -12.54
CA THR A 373 -13.89 -13.26 -13.70
C THR A 373 -15.39 -13.27 -13.41
N LEU A 374 -16.04 -12.13 -13.59
CA LEU A 374 -17.50 -11.99 -13.53
C LEU A 374 -18.04 -11.69 -14.92
N GLU A 375 -19.14 -12.33 -15.29
CA GLU A 375 -19.85 -12.05 -16.53
C GLU A 375 -20.90 -10.96 -16.30
N LEU A 376 -21.01 -10.03 -17.25
CA LEU A 376 -22.04 -9.00 -17.22
C LEU A 376 -23.34 -9.53 -17.82
N PRO A 377 -24.50 -9.29 -17.19
CA PRO A 377 -25.80 -9.71 -17.74
C PRO A 377 -26.23 -8.89 -18.97
N LEU A 378 -25.35 -8.12 -19.59
CA LEU A 378 -25.66 -7.20 -20.70
C LEU A 378 -25.74 -7.95 -22.04
N LEU A 379 -26.76 -7.61 -22.84
CA LEU A 379 -26.93 -8.07 -24.22
C LEU A 379 -25.95 -7.36 -25.17
N ASN A 380 -25.75 -6.06 -25.00
CA ASN A 380 -24.85 -5.22 -25.78
C ASN A 380 -24.07 -4.25 -24.88
N ALA A 381 -22.84 -3.93 -25.29
CA ALA A 381 -21.98 -2.97 -24.59
C ALA A 381 -22.23 -1.52 -25.06
N HIS A 382 -22.02 -0.55 -24.16
CA HIS A 382 -22.23 0.88 -24.46
C HIS A 382 -21.17 1.76 -23.77
N PRO A 383 -20.65 2.83 -24.42
CA PRO A 383 -19.62 3.69 -23.83
C PRO A 383 -20.05 4.42 -22.55
N ASN A 384 -21.35 4.69 -22.39
CA ASN A 384 -21.91 5.35 -21.21
C ASN A 384 -22.21 4.39 -20.04
N LEU A 385 -22.05 3.08 -20.22
CA LEU A 385 -22.13 2.14 -19.11
C LEU A 385 -20.81 2.12 -18.36
N CYS A 386 -20.89 2.25 -17.04
CA CYS A 386 -19.72 2.18 -16.17
C CYS A 386 -20.00 1.20 -15.03
N VAL A 387 -18.94 0.66 -14.45
CA VAL A 387 -19.00 -0.24 -13.31
C VAL A 387 -18.61 0.55 -12.07
N GLN A 388 -19.48 0.54 -11.07
CA GLN A 388 -19.22 1.09 -9.75
C GLN A 388 -18.92 -0.06 -8.80
N VAL A 389 -17.84 0.07 -8.03
CA VAL A 389 -17.45 -0.88 -7.00
C VAL A 389 -17.53 -0.19 -5.65
N SER A 390 -18.39 -0.73 -4.78
CA SER A 390 -18.56 -0.30 -3.41
C SER A 390 -17.98 -1.30 -2.42
N SER A 391 -17.44 -0.80 -1.33
CA SER A 391 -17.02 -1.61 -0.19
C SER A 391 -17.48 -0.91 1.09
N TRP A 392 -18.12 -1.66 1.98
CA TRP A 392 -18.77 -1.16 3.19
C TRP A 392 -19.69 0.04 2.91
N GLU A 393 -20.56 -0.11 1.89
CA GLU A 393 -21.54 0.90 1.44
C GLU A 393 -20.94 2.21 0.92
N LYS A 394 -19.61 2.31 0.77
CA LYS A 394 -18.93 3.48 0.18
C LYS A 394 -18.47 3.15 -1.22
N LEU A 395 -18.74 4.06 -2.16
CA LEU A 395 -18.20 3.99 -3.51
C LEU A 395 -16.67 4.18 -3.46
N GLN A 396 -15.92 3.20 -3.96
CA GLN A 396 -14.46 3.24 -3.96
C GLN A 396 -13.89 3.45 -5.36
N LEU A 397 -14.52 2.84 -6.36
CA LEU A 397 -14.02 2.86 -7.73
C LEU A 397 -15.18 2.99 -8.73
N GLN A 398 -14.96 3.79 -9.77
CA GLN A 398 -15.88 3.96 -10.88
C GLN A 398 -15.06 4.03 -12.17
N GLU A 399 -15.20 3.03 -13.04
CA GLU A 399 -14.55 3.02 -14.35
C GLU A 399 -15.54 2.68 -15.46
N CYS A 400 -15.42 3.40 -16.58
CA CYS A 400 -16.23 3.20 -17.77
C CYS A 400 -15.46 2.32 -18.76
N LEU A 401 -15.59 1.00 -18.59
CA LEU A 401 -14.81 -0.01 -19.30
C LEU A 401 -14.82 0.12 -20.83
N TRP A 402 -15.90 0.68 -21.39
CA TRP A 402 -16.09 0.78 -22.83
C TRP A 402 -15.73 2.14 -23.43
N ALA A 403 -15.34 3.13 -22.62
CA ALA A 403 -15.03 4.48 -23.10
C ALA A 403 -13.85 4.49 -24.09
N ASP A 404 -12.81 3.68 -23.83
CA ASP A 404 -11.64 3.57 -24.70
C ASP A 404 -11.92 2.73 -25.95
N SER A 405 -12.78 1.72 -25.83
CA SER A 405 -13.07 0.76 -26.91
C SER A 405 -14.13 1.25 -27.91
N LEU A 406 -15.15 1.99 -27.47
CA LEU A 406 -16.33 2.35 -28.27
C LEU A 406 -16.41 3.85 -28.62
N ARG A 407 -15.27 4.58 -28.49
CA ARG A 407 -15.16 6.05 -28.62
C ARG A 407 -15.84 6.76 -27.43
N ALA A 408 -15.52 8.05 -27.25
CA ALA A 408 -15.97 8.88 -26.12
C ALA A 408 -17.48 8.78 -25.85
N LEU A 409 -17.87 9.13 -24.61
CA LEU A 409 -19.26 9.19 -24.12
C LEU A 409 -20.20 9.81 -25.16
N LYS A 410 -21.29 9.10 -25.47
CA LYS A 410 -22.33 9.56 -26.42
C LYS A 410 -23.42 10.33 -25.69
N ASP A 411 -24.09 11.25 -26.38
CA ASP A 411 -25.30 11.93 -25.84
C ASP A 411 -26.55 11.05 -26.06
N ASP A 412 -26.46 9.79 -25.64
CA ASP A 412 -27.55 8.82 -25.77
C ASP A 412 -28.40 8.86 -24.49
N LEU A 413 -29.73 8.79 -24.65
CA LEU A 413 -30.67 8.76 -23.55
C LEU A 413 -31.03 7.31 -23.22
N LEU A 414 -30.92 6.94 -21.95
CA LEU A 414 -31.30 5.61 -21.47
C LEU A 414 -32.79 5.57 -21.15
N LEU A 415 -33.52 4.65 -21.78
CA LEU A 415 -34.92 4.36 -21.48
C LEU A 415 -35.02 3.04 -20.70
N VAL A 416 -35.82 3.08 -19.64
CA VAL A 416 -36.19 1.95 -18.81
C VAL A 416 -37.63 1.59 -19.14
N GLU A 417 -37.83 0.39 -19.67
CA GLU A 417 -39.13 -0.21 -19.91
C GLU A 417 -39.49 -1.10 -18.72
N THR A 418 -40.70 -0.94 -18.20
CA THR A 418 -41.30 -1.81 -17.20
C THR A 418 -42.61 -2.37 -17.74
N ARG A 419 -42.73 -3.70 -17.75
CA ARG A 419 -43.88 -4.45 -18.27
C ARG A 419 -44.73 -4.91 -17.09
N GLY A 420 -45.99 -4.46 -17.06
CA GLY A 420 -46.97 -4.90 -16.06
C GLY A 420 -47.70 -6.19 -16.46
N LEU A 421 -48.46 -6.78 -15.54
CA LEU A 421 -49.22 -8.03 -15.72
C LEU A 421 -50.26 -8.02 -16.88
N GLN A 422 -50.62 -6.85 -17.42
CA GLN A 422 -51.59 -6.70 -18.52
C GLN A 422 -50.95 -6.19 -19.83
N ASP A 423 -49.63 -6.43 -20.03
CA ASP A 423 -48.86 -5.90 -21.18
C ASP A 423 -48.85 -4.35 -21.25
N ASN A 424 -49.15 -3.70 -20.13
CA ASN A 424 -48.98 -2.26 -19.95
C ASN A 424 -47.49 -1.97 -19.86
N ARG A 425 -46.94 -1.38 -20.92
CA ARG A 425 -45.55 -0.94 -20.99
C ARG A 425 -45.45 0.50 -20.50
N SER A 426 -44.83 0.70 -19.35
CA SER A 426 -44.41 2.03 -18.91
C SER A 426 -42.96 2.26 -19.31
N LEU A 427 -42.73 3.38 -20.00
CA LEU A 427 -41.41 3.82 -20.44
C LEU A 427 -41.01 5.06 -19.66
N CYS A 428 -39.78 5.04 -19.17
CA CYS A 428 -39.21 6.09 -18.38
C CYS A 428 -37.79 6.40 -18.86
N ALA A 429 -37.46 7.68 -19.01
CA ALA A 429 -36.13 8.12 -19.39
C ALA A 429 -35.30 8.42 -18.14
N LEU A 430 -34.07 7.92 -18.10
CA LEU A 430 -33.14 8.19 -17.03
C LEU A 430 -32.45 9.55 -17.27
N GLU A 431 -32.85 10.56 -16.50
CA GLU A 431 -32.31 11.92 -16.52
C GLU A 431 -31.60 12.25 -15.20
N PRO A 432 -30.76 13.30 -15.12
CA PRO A 432 -30.07 13.68 -13.87
C PRO A 432 -31.00 13.91 -12.66
N SER A 433 -32.26 14.28 -12.91
CA SER A 433 -33.30 14.46 -11.90
C SER A 433 -34.02 13.15 -11.50
N GLY A 434 -33.52 12.00 -11.96
CA GLY A 434 -34.14 10.68 -11.79
C GLY A 434 -34.89 10.23 -13.03
N CYS A 435 -35.78 9.25 -12.85
CA CYS A 435 -36.51 8.63 -13.95
C CYS A 435 -37.76 9.48 -14.31
N THR A 436 -37.81 10.04 -15.51
CA THR A 436 -38.94 10.84 -16.02
C THR A 436 -39.79 10.06 -17.02
N PRO A 437 -41.13 9.96 -16.85
CA PRO A 437 -41.96 9.27 -17.82
C PRO A 437 -41.99 10.02 -19.15
N LEU A 438 -41.92 9.31 -20.29
CA LEU A 438 -41.77 9.94 -21.62
C LEU A 438 -42.91 10.89 -21.98
N LEU A 439 -44.16 10.56 -21.64
CA LEU A 439 -45.34 11.39 -21.93
C LEU A 439 -45.65 12.41 -20.81
N SER A 440 -44.64 12.82 -20.05
CA SER A 440 -44.78 13.79 -18.96
C SER A 440 -44.90 15.21 -19.49
N LYS A 441 -45.61 16.08 -18.73
CA LYS A 441 -45.62 17.54 -18.95
C LYS A 441 -44.42 18.25 -18.34
N ALA A 442 -43.41 17.52 -17.87
CA ALA A 442 -42.20 18.09 -17.31
C ALA A 442 -41.40 18.88 -18.37
N SER A 443 -40.65 19.90 -17.94
CA SER A 443 -39.83 20.73 -18.82
C SER A 443 -38.46 20.11 -19.15
N THR A 444 -38.27 18.83 -18.85
CA THR A 444 -37.00 18.12 -19.04
C THR A 444 -36.73 17.81 -20.53
N ARG A 445 -35.52 17.33 -20.86
CA ARG A 445 -35.12 17.09 -22.25
C ARG A 445 -35.88 15.89 -22.79
N ALA A 446 -35.99 14.82 -22.00
CA ALA A 446 -36.72 13.60 -22.36
C ALA A 446 -38.22 13.85 -22.55
N ALA A 447 -38.86 14.58 -21.63
CA ALA A 447 -40.29 14.88 -21.70
C ALA A 447 -40.66 15.72 -22.94
N ARG A 448 -39.80 16.66 -23.35
CA ARG A 448 -40.03 17.48 -24.57
C ARG A 448 -39.91 16.68 -25.87
N LEU A 449 -39.17 15.59 -25.86
CA LEU A 449 -38.92 14.72 -27.03
C LEU A 449 -39.61 13.36 -26.89
N GLY A 450 -40.55 13.22 -25.95
CA GLY A 450 -41.11 11.94 -25.55
C GLY A 450 -41.81 11.19 -26.68
N GLU A 451 -42.58 11.89 -27.51
CA GLU A 451 -43.27 11.30 -28.66
C GLU A 451 -42.28 10.82 -29.73
N GLN A 452 -41.24 11.62 -30.00
CA GLN A 452 -40.20 11.26 -30.97
C GLN A 452 -39.37 10.06 -30.48
N LEU A 453 -39.02 10.03 -29.20
CA LEU A 453 -38.29 8.92 -28.59
C LEU A 453 -39.10 7.62 -28.61
N LEU A 454 -40.41 7.70 -28.37
CA LEU A 454 -41.30 6.55 -28.48
C LEU A 454 -41.34 5.99 -29.91
N GLN A 455 -41.34 6.88 -30.90
CA GLN A 455 -41.30 6.51 -32.32
C GLN A 455 -39.94 5.89 -32.71
N ASP A 456 -38.83 6.42 -32.20
CA ASP A 456 -37.49 5.86 -32.39
C ASP A 456 -37.39 4.44 -31.80
N LEU A 457 -38.00 4.20 -30.64
CA LEU A 457 -38.06 2.87 -30.02
C LEU A 457 -38.91 1.89 -30.85
N GLN A 458 -40.09 2.30 -31.30
CA GLN A 458 -40.97 1.46 -32.14
C GLN A 458 -40.39 1.16 -33.53
N SER A 459 -39.60 2.09 -34.08
CA SER A 459 -38.93 1.92 -35.36
C SER A 459 -37.61 1.16 -35.29
N GLY A 460 -37.20 0.70 -34.09
CA GLY A 460 -35.98 -0.08 -33.89
C GLY A 460 -34.68 0.73 -34.00
N GLN A 461 -34.75 2.05 -33.79
CA GLN A 461 -33.58 2.94 -33.86
C GLN A 461 -32.83 3.05 -32.53
N CYS A 462 -33.41 2.52 -31.44
CA CYS A 462 -32.76 2.42 -30.14
C CYS A 462 -32.06 1.06 -29.98
N LEU A 463 -30.89 1.07 -29.34
CA LEU A 463 -30.11 -0.13 -29.04
C LEU A 463 -30.58 -0.77 -27.74
N GLN A 464 -30.95 -2.06 -27.77
CA GLN A 464 -31.29 -2.81 -26.57
C GLN A 464 -30.02 -3.22 -25.80
N LEU A 465 -29.94 -2.87 -24.52
CA LEU A 465 -28.78 -3.14 -23.65
C LEU A 465 -29.01 -4.34 -22.73
N TRP A 466 -30.23 -4.50 -22.23
CA TRP A 466 -30.59 -5.53 -21.26
C TRP A 466 -32.08 -5.84 -21.35
N GLU A 467 -32.45 -7.08 -21.05
CA GLU A 467 -33.83 -7.54 -20.99
C GLU A 467 -34.00 -8.62 -19.91
N ASP A 468 -35.15 -8.58 -19.26
CA ASP A 468 -35.70 -9.56 -18.34
C ASP A 468 -37.20 -9.69 -18.60
N GLU A 469 -37.89 -10.65 -17.97
CA GLU A 469 -39.31 -10.89 -18.20
C GLU A 469 -40.18 -9.66 -17.92
N LEU A 470 -39.78 -8.84 -16.94
CA LEU A 470 -40.54 -7.68 -16.49
C LEU A 470 -39.98 -6.33 -16.96
N ARG A 471 -38.74 -6.27 -17.44
CA ARG A 471 -38.03 -4.98 -17.63
C ARG A 471 -37.03 -5.04 -18.78
N ALA A 472 -36.81 -3.92 -19.45
CA ALA A 472 -35.77 -3.79 -20.48
C ALA A 472 -35.08 -2.42 -20.44
N LEU A 473 -33.82 -2.37 -20.89
CA LEU A 473 -33.03 -1.15 -21.00
C LEU A 473 -32.69 -0.87 -22.46
N TRP A 474 -32.92 0.36 -22.90
CA TRP A 474 -32.71 0.83 -24.26
C TRP A 474 -31.87 2.10 -24.29
N ALA A 475 -30.88 2.18 -25.16
CA ALA A 475 -30.13 3.41 -25.44
C ALA A 475 -30.60 4.02 -26.75
N CYS A 476 -31.12 5.25 -26.69
CA CYS A 476 -31.63 5.98 -27.86
C CYS A 476 -30.71 7.16 -28.19
N PRO A 477 -30.21 7.28 -29.43
CA PRO A 477 -29.27 8.33 -29.80
C PRO A 477 -29.96 9.69 -29.95
N MET A 478 -29.45 10.73 -29.28
CA MET A 478 -30.05 12.08 -29.33
C MET A 478 -29.46 12.98 -30.40
N ASP A 479 -28.38 12.57 -31.08
CA ASP A 479 -27.65 13.38 -32.06
C ASP A 479 -28.56 13.98 -33.15
N LYS A 480 -29.61 13.22 -33.55
CA LYS A 480 -30.59 13.64 -34.56
C LYS A 480 -31.33 14.93 -34.17
N TYR A 481 -31.62 15.11 -32.89
CA TYR A 481 -32.43 16.23 -32.40
C TYR A 481 -31.60 17.47 -32.07
N VAL A 482 -30.29 17.31 -31.85
CA VAL A 482 -29.38 18.41 -31.50
C VAL A 482 -29.08 19.29 -32.73
N HIS A 483 -28.99 18.70 -33.92
CA HIS A 483 -28.59 19.43 -35.15
C HIS A 483 -29.75 20.11 -35.89
N GLN A 484 -31.00 19.73 -35.61
CA GLN A 484 -32.17 20.23 -36.33
C GLN A 484 -32.45 21.75 -36.10
N ARG A 485 -32.02 22.30 -34.95
CA ARG A 485 -32.14 23.74 -34.66
C ARG A 485 -31.13 24.59 -35.41
N TRP A 486 -29.93 24.06 -35.66
CA TRP A 486 -28.91 24.78 -36.41
C TRP A 486 -29.30 24.92 -37.88
N ALA A 487 -29.98 23.93 -38.47
CA ALA A 487 -30.47 24.01 -39.85
C ALA A 487 -31.41 25.21 -40.09
N LEU A 488 -32.31 25.51 -39.15
CA LEU A 488 -33.20 26.68 -39.23
C LEU A 488 -32.45 28.01 -39.08
N VAL A 489 -31.42 28.05 -38.22
CA VAL A 489 -30.53 29.22 -38.08
C VAL A 489 -29.74 29.44 -39.37
N TRP A 490 -29.19 28.37 -39.96
CA TRP A 490 -28.50 28.42 -41.25
C TRP A 490 -29.42 28.89 -42.38
N LEU A 491 -30.67 28.40 -42.44
CA LEU A 491 -31.68 28.86 -43.40
C LEU A 491 -32.03 30.34 -43.22
N ALA A 492 -32.18 30.81 -41.97
CA ALA A 492 -32.42 32.21 -41.66
C ALA A 492 -31.21 33.09 -42.05
N CYS A 493 -29.98 32.65 -41.77
CA CYS A 493 -28.76 33.33 -42.20
C CYS A 493 -28.64 33.40 -43.72
N LEU A 494 -28.98 32.32 -44.44
CA LEU A 494 -28.98 32.28 -45.91
C LEU A 494 -30.02 33.24 -46.51
N LEU A 495 -31.23 33.30 -45.92
CA LEU A 495 -32.25 34.27 -46.32
C LEU A 495 -31.82 35.71 -46.04
N LEU A 496 -31.19 35.97 -44.90
CA LEU A 496 -30.69 37.30 -44.56
C LEU A 496 -29.57 37.73 -45.53
N ALA A 497 -28.66 36.80 -45.86
CA ALA A 497 -27.60 37.04 -46.83
C ALA A 497 -28.16 37.30 -48.23
N SER A 498 -29.19 36.57 -48.67
CA SER A 498 -29.82 36.80 -49.98
C SER A 498 -30.55 38.14 -50.05
N VAL A 499 -31.22 38.56 -48.98
CA VAL A 499 -31.85 39.89 -48.89
C VAL A 499 -30.80 41.00 -48.90
N LEU A 500 -29.70 40.86 -48.16
CA LEU A 500 -28.58 41.81 -48.18
C LEU A 500 -27.93 41.89 -49.57
N PHE A 501 -27.77 40.77 -50.26
CA PHE A 501 -27.26 40.72 -51.62
C PHE A 501 -28.19 41.42 -52.62
N LEU A 502 -29.51 41.23 -52.50
CA LEU A 502 -30.49 41.93 -53.32
C LEU A 502 -30.47 43.44 -53.05
N LEU A 503 -30.42 43.87 -51.79
CA LEU A 503 -30.30 45.29 -51.42
C LEU A 503 -29.01 45.92 -51.98
N PHE A 504 -27.91 45.16 -52.00
CA PHE A 504 -26.65 45.57 -52.61
C PHE A 504 -26.76 45.75 -54.13
N LEU A 505 -27.51 44.88 -54.81
CA LEU A 505 -27.76 44.99 -56.25
C LEU A 505 -28.68 46.17 -56.60
N PHE A 506 -29.67 46.49 -55.76
CA PHE A 506 -30.58 47.62 -55.98
C PHE A 506 -29.95 49.00 -55.68
N ARG A 507 -28.87 49.06 -54.90
CA ARG A 507 -28.12 50.32 -54.62
C ARG A 507 -26.95 50.54 -55.59
N LYS A 508 -27.12 50.14 -56.85
CA LYS A 508 -26.09 50.06 -57.90
C LYS A 508 -25.33 51.36 -58.19
N ASP A 509 -25.93 52.53 -57.96
CA ASP A 509 -25.32 53.82 -58.31
C ASP A 509 -24.35 54.37 -57.27
N HIS A 510 -24.52 54.02 -55.99
CA HIS A 510 -23.56 54.36 -54.92
C HIS A 510 -22.42 53.33 -54.80
N VAL A 511 -22.62 52.14 -55.35
CA VAL A 511 -21.67 51.01 -55.27
C VAL A 511 -20.49 51.17 -56.25
N LYS A 512 -20.62 51.98 -57.31
CA LYS A 512 -19.51 52.26 -58.25
C LYS A 512 -18.35 53.06 -57.62
N GLY A 513 -18.66 53.97 -56.69
CA GLY A 513 -17.65 54.75 -55.95
C GLY A 513 -17.01 53.92 -54.83
N TRP A 514 -17.84 53.17 -54.09
CA TRP A 514 -17.37 52.29 -53.03
C TRP A 514 -16.58 51.07 -53.55
N LEU A 515 -16.94 50.49 -54.71
CA LEU A 515 -16.18 49.40 -55.34
C LEU A 515 -14.79 49.83 -55.83
N ARG A 516 -14.55 51.11 -56.12
CA ARG A 516 -13.18 51.56 -56.46
C ARG A 516 -12.31 51.60 -55.21
N LEU A 517 -12.84 52.05 -54.08
CA LEU A 517 -12.18 51.95 -52.77
C LEU A 517 -12.01 50.49 -52.32
N LEU A 518 -13.05 49.66 -52.43
CA LEU A 518 -12.96 48.24 -52.06
C LEU A 518 -12.06 47.42 -52.99
N LYS A 519 -11.90 47.80 -54.27
CA LYS A 519 -11.03 47.10 -55.22
C LYS A 519 -9.54 47.36 -54.94
N GLU A 520 -9.22 48.47 -54.27
CA GLU A 520 -7.88 48.73 -53.73
C GLU A 520 -7.67 48.00 -52.38
N ASP A 521 -8.69 47.89 -51.53
CA ASP A 521 -8.58 47.17 -50.25
C ASP A 521 -8.67 45.63 -50.36
N LEU A 522 -9.46 45.07 -51.29
CA LEU A 522 -9.58 43.61 -51.48
C LEU A 522 -8.45 42.98 -52.30
N ARG A 523 -7.72 43.76 -53.12
CA ARG A 523 -6.46 43.27 -53.70
C ARG A 523 -5.31 43.24 -52.68
N ALA A 524 -5.47 43.90 -51.53
CA ALA A 524 -4.57 43.79 -50.40
C ALA A 524 -5.01 42.76 -49.34
N GLY A 525 -6.26 42.27 -49.38
CA GLY A 525 -6.86 41.45 -48.33
C GLY A 525 -7.23 40.01 -48.68
N ALA A 526 -7.16 39.60 -49.95
CA ALA A 526 -7.57 38.27 -50.39
C ALA A 526 -6.37 37.43 -50.91
N ALA A 527 -5.40 37.15 -50.03
CA ALA A 527 -4.46 36.00 -50.04
C ALA A 527 -3.25 36.24 -49.11
N ALA A 528 -3.47 36.54 -47.83
CA ALA A 528 -2.39 36.50 -46.84
C ALA A 528 -2.90 35.78 -45.60
N THR A 529 -2.72 34.46 -45.56
CA THR A 529 -2.68 33.74 -44.28
C THR A 529 -1.66 34.46 -43.40
N ALA A 530 -2.11 35.05 -42.31
CA ALA A 530 -1.24 35.75 -41.37
C ALA A 530 -0.16 34.79 -40.90
N ARG A 531 1.11 35.11 -41.18
CA ARG A 531 2.22 34.21 -40.87
C ARG A 531 2.43 34.17 -39.36
N ALA A 532 2.55 32.97 -38.81
CA ALA A 532 2.78 32.79 -37.37
C ALA A 532 4.21 33.19 -36.98
N ALA A 533 4.36 33.88 -35.86
CA ALA A 533 5.63 34.31 -35.28
C ALA A 533 5.67 33.97 -33.79
N LEU A 534 6.60 33.11 -33.38
CA LEU A 534 6.80 32.72 -31.98
C LEU A 534 7.97 33.52 -31.39
N LEU A 535 7.72 34.37 -30.39
CA LEU A 535 8.75 35.18 -29.74
C LEU A 535 9.30 34.47 -28.49
N LEU A 536 10.63 34.41 -28.40
CA LEU A 536 11.39 33.87 -27.28
C LEU A 536 12.32 34.93 -26.72
N TYR A 537 12.33 35.10 -25.41
CA TYR A 537 13.20 36.03 -24.67
C TYR A 537 13.51 35.43 -23.30
N SER A 538 14.60 35.88 -22.66
CA SER A 538 14.92 35.51 -21.28
C SER A 538 14.28 36.48 -20.28
N ALA A 539 13.65 35.95 -19.25
CA ALA A 539 12.96 36.72 -18.21
C ALA A 539 13.96 37.27 -17.16
N GLU A 540 14.80 38.22 -17.57
CA GLU A 540 15.84 38.82 -16.72
C GLU A 540 15.31 39.92 -15.79
N ASP A 541 14.49 40.83 -16.33
CA ASP A 541 13.93 41.96 -15.61
C ASP A 541 12.50 42.27 -16.07
N SER A 542 11.69 42.76 -15.14
CA SER A 542 10.32 43.22 -15.36
C SER A 542 10.21 44.38 -16.37
N GLY A 543 11.26 45.20 -16.51
CA GLY A 543 11.36 46.20 -17.57
C GLY A 543 11.51 45.57 -18.95
N PHE A 544 12.34 44.54 -19.06
CA PHE A 544 12.56 43.82 -20.32
C PHE A 544 11.30 43.04 -20.75
N GLU A 545 10.58 42.41 -19.83
CA GLU A 545 9.27 41.79 -20.11
C GLU A 545 8.26 42.81 -20.66
N ARG A 546 8.23 44.04 -20.12
CA ARG A 546 7.37 45.13 -20.64
C ARG A 546 7.76 45.54 -22.05
N LEU A 547 9.05 45.60 -22.37
CA LEU A 547 9.54 45.90 -23.71
C LEU A 547 9.16 44.80 -24.71
N VAL A 548 9.32 43.53 -24.34
CA VAL A 548 8.91 42.39 -25.16
C VAL A 548 7.38 42.36 -25.33
N GLY A 549 6.62 42.65 -24.28
CA GLY A 549 5.16 42.79 -24.35
C GLY A 549 4.71 43.92 -25.30
N ALA A 550 5.42 45.06 -25.29
CA ALA A 550 5.18 46.16 -26.22
C ALA A 550 5.50 45.76 -27.67
N LEU A 551 6.60 45.03 -27.90
CA LEU A 551 6.96 44.49 -29.21
C LEU A 551 5.89 43.51 -29.72
N ALA A 552 5.52 42.52 -28.91
CA ALA A 552 4.53 41.52 -29.26
C ALA A 552 3.17 42.18 -29.59
N SER A 553 2.74 43.14 -28.77
CA SER A 553 1.50 43.89 -28.99
C SER A 553 1.54 44.72 -30.28
N ALA A 554 2.67 45.35 -30.58
CA ALA A 554 2.85 46.13 -31.81
C ALA A 554 2.90 45.24 -33.06
N LEU A 555 3.48 44.04 -32.96
CA LEU A 555 3.48 43.05 -34.04
C LEU A 555 2.09 42.46 -34.31
N CYS A 556 1.23 42.30 -33.29
CA CYS A 556 -0.18 41.89 -33.46
C CYS A 556 -1.03 42.90 -34.25
N GLN A 557 -0.61 44.17 -34.34
CA GLN A 557 -1.29 45.16 -35.19
C GLN A 557 -0.98 44.97 -36.69
N LEU A 558 -0.07 44.06 -37.03
CA LEU A 558 0.29 43.66 -38.39
C LEU A 558 -0.42 42.33 -38.73
N PRO A 559 -0.46 41.91 -40.02
CA PRO A 559 -1.01 40.60 -40.41
C PRO A 559 -0.06 39.43 -40.02
N LEU A 560 0.30 39.35 -38.74
CA LEU A 560 1.13 38.32 -38.13
C LEU A 560 0.36 37.70 -36.95
N GLN A 561 0.42 36.37 -36.80
CA GLN A 561 -0.08 35.71 -35.60
C GLN A 561 1.06 35.54 -34.62
N VAL A 562 1.10 36.38 -33.59
CA VAL A 562 2.20 36.41 -32.63
C VAL A 562 1.86 35.58 -31.39
N THR A 563 2.73 34.64 -31.05
CA THR A 563 2.65 33.87 -29.80
C THR A 563 3.87 34.21 -28.94
N VAL A 564 3.64 34.49 -27.66
CA VAL A 564 4.69 34.77 -26.66
C VAL A 564 4.28 34.15 -25.33
N ASP A 565 5.25 33.68 -24.54
CA ASP A 565 4.99 33.03 -23.25
C ASP A 565 4.21 33.91 -22.25
N LEU A 566 4.40 35.24 -22.31
CA LEU A 566 3.72 36.26 -21.49
C LEU A 566 2.20 36.15 -21.58
N TRP A 567 1.66 35.71 -22.73
CA TRP A 567 0.22 35.61 -22.97
C TRP A 567 -0.33 34.21 -22.65
N SER A 568 0.53 33.21 -22.47
CA SER A 568 0.16 31.81 -22.26
C SER A 568 0.68 31.25 -20.92
N ARG A 569 0.90 32.09 -19.91
CA ARG A 569 1.45 31.67 -18.59
C ARG A 569 0.66 30.52 -17.95
N ARG A 570 -0.67 30.46 -18.10
CA ARG A 570 -1.52 29.38 -17.58
C ARG A 570 -1.29 28.03 -18.27
N GLU A 571 -1.08 28.06 -19.59
CA GLU A 571 -0.79 26.85 -20.37
C GLU A 571 0.65 26.38 -20.13
N LEU A 572 1.58 27.33 -20.04
CA LEU A 572 2.98 27.07 -19.72
C LEU A 572 3.14 26.46 -18.32
N SER A 573 2.38 26.92 -17.32
CA SER A 573 2.38 26.32 -15.98
C SER A 573 1.76 24.93 -15.94
N ALA A 574 0.79 24.65 -16.82
CA ALA A 574 0.10 23.35 -16.85
C ALA A 574 0.89 22.27 -17.60
N GLN A 575 1.57 22.63 -18.70
CA GLN A 575 2.29 21.69 -19.56
C GLN A 575 3.80 21.60 -19.24
N GLY A 576 4.34 22.61 -18.57
CA GLY A 576 5.77 22.78 -18.36
C GLY A 576 6.45 23.54 -19.53
N PRO A 577 7.52 24.34 -19.27
CA PRO A 577 8.11 25.23 -20.28
C PRO A 577 8.62 24.52 -21.53
N LEU A 578 9.26 23.35 -21.37
CA LEU A 578 9.80 22.57 -22.48
C LEU A 578 8.70 22.00 -23.39
N ALA A 579 7.66 21.39 -22.80
CA ALA A 579 6.59 20.77 -23.56
C ALA A 579 5.72 21.82 -24.27
N TRP A 580 5.41 22.93 -23.59
CA TRP A 580 4.72 24.06 -24.18
C TRP A 580 5.50 24.64 -25.37
N PHE A 581 6.80 24.88 -25.20
CA PHE A 581 7.64 25.40 -26.27
C PHE A 581 7.70 24.43 -27.47
N HIS A 582 7.88 23.14 -27.22
CA HIS A 582 7.91 22.13 -28.27
C HIS A 582 6.61 22.09 -29.09
N ALA A 583 5.46 22.22 -28.42
CA ALA A 583 4.15 22.28 -29.07
C ALA A 583 4.01 23.54 -29.94
N GLN A 584 4.29 24.72 -29.38
CA GLN A 584 4.16 25.99 -30.09
C GLN A 584 5.11 26.07 -31.29
N ARG A 585 6.38 25.70 -31.11
CA ARG A 585 7.37 25.66 -32.20
C ARG A 585 6.90 24.75 -33.35
N ARG A 586 6.40 23.55 -33.03
CA ARG A 586 5.93 22.61 -34.07
C ARG A 586 4.76 23.20 -34.86
N GLN A 587 3.80 23.82 -34.18
CA GLN A 587 2.66 24.49 -34.81
C GLN A 587 3.12 25.66 -35.70
N THR A 588 3.94 26.58 -35.17
CA THR A 588 4.45 27.73 -35.92
C THR A 588 5.23 27.30 -37.16
N LEU A 589 6.08 26.27 -37.07
CA LEU A 589 6.85 25.78 -38.21
C LEU A 589 6.00 25.02 -39.24
N GLN A 590 4.95 24.30 -38.81
CA GLN A 590 4.01 23.62 -39.71
C GLN A 590 3.17 24.62 -40.53
N GLU A 591 2.84 25.77 -39.95
CA GLU A 591 2.11 26.86 -40.61
C GLU A 591 3.01 27.76 -41.48
N GLY A 592 4.28 27.40 -41.67
CA GLY A 592 5.26 28.19 -42.44
C GLY A 592 5.71 29.47 -41.72
N GLY A 593 5.48 29.56 -40.41
CA GLY A 593 5.88 30.66 -39.54
C GLY A 593 7.38 30.73 -39.25
N VAL A 594 7.76 31.67 -38.38
CA VAL A 594 9.14 31.90 -37.95
C VAL A 594 9.23 31.97 -36.43
N VAL A 595 10.32 31.44 -35.88
CA VAL A 595 10.66 31.59 -34.46
C VAL A 595 11.65 32.76 -34.31
N VAL A 596 11.30 33.73 -33.48
CA VAL A 596 12.09 34.93 -33.20
C VAL A 596 12.83 34.75 -31.87
N LEU A 597 14.16 34.78 -31.91
CA LEU A 597 15.04 34.75 -30.74
C LEU A 597 15.44 36.18 -30.37
N LEU A 598 14.93 36.69 -29.24
CA LEU A 598 15.27 37.99 -28.69
C LEU A 598 16.48 37.85 -27.76
N PHE A 599 17.61 38.42 -28.18
CA PHE A 599 18.85 38.39 -27.42
C PHE A 599 18.98 39.62 -26.52
N SER A 600 19.00 39.35 -25.23
CA SER A 600 19.39 40.23 -24.12
C SER A 600 20.69 39.72 -23.46
N PRO A 601 21.33 40.52 -22.59
CA PRO A 601 22.56 40.09 -21.90
C PRO A 601 22.44 38.75 -21.17
N GLY A 602 21.36 38.49 -20.44
CA GLY A 602 21.10 37.20 -19.78
C GLY A 602 20.69 36.09 -20.76
N ALA A 603 19.97 36.37 -21.84
CA ALA A 603 19.72 35.38 -22.90
C ALA A 603 21.05 34.90 -23.53
N VAL A 604 22.02 35.81 -23.71
CA VAL A 604 23.38 35.46 -24.16
C VAL A 604 24.12 34.67 -23.08
N ALA A 605 24.00 35.04 -21.80
CA ALA A 605 24.60 34.29 -20.71
C ALA A 605 24.08 32.85 -20.65
N LEU A 606 22.76 32.64 -20.74
CA LEU A 606 22.13 31.32 -20.81
C LEU A 606 22.58 30.52 -22.03
N CYS A 607 22.74 31.17 -23.19
CA CYS A 607 23.29 30.51 -24.37
C CYS A 607 24.74 30.06 -24.16
N HIS A 608 25.58 30.88 -23.49
CA HIS A 608 26.96 30.52 -23.20
C HIS A 608 27.06 29.38 -22.18
N GLU A 609 26.28 29.42 -21.10
CA GLU A 609 26.21 28.35 -20.11
C GLU A 609 25.78 27.03 -20.77
N TRP A 610 24.70 27.05 -21.55
CA TRP A 610 24.18 25.85 -22.21
C TRP A 610 25.15 25.28 -23.25
N LEU A 611 25.87 26.15 -23.99
CA LEU A 611 26.90 25.73 -24.93
C LEU A 611 28.16 25.17 -24.23
N GLN A 612 28.46 25.63 -23.02
CA GLN A 612 29.56 25.12 -22.21
C GLN A 612 29.20 23.77 -21.56
N ASP A 613 27.99 23.61 -21.02
CA ASP A 613 27.47 22.34 -20.47
C ASP A 613 27.35 21.24 -21.52
N ALA A 614 26.97 21.59 -22.76
CA ALA A 614 26.98 20.65 -23.88
C ALA A 614 28.40 20.20 -24.29
N ALA A 615 29.42 21.01 -24.00
CA ALA A 615 30.83 20.69 -24.25
C ALA A 615 31.50 19.95 -23.07
N SER A 616 30.99 20.10 -21.84
CA SER A 616 31.49 19.47 -20.60
C SER A 616 30.64 18.30 -20.10
N ALA A 617 29.74 17.76 -20.92
CA ALA A 617 28.77 16.69 -20.65
C ALA A 617 29.35 15.30 -20.27
N SER A 618 30.40 15.25 -19.46
CA SER A 618 30.84 14.07 -18.71
C SER A 618 31.01 14.31 -17.20
N ALA A 619 30.64 15.47 -16.65
CA ALA A 619 30.67 15.68 -15.21
C ALA A 619 29.59 16.66 -14.72
N SER A 620 28.69 16.14 -13.88
CA SER A 620 27.77 16.85 -12.97
C SER A 620 26.76 17.84 -13.57
N ALA A 621 25.51 17.38 -13.68
CA ALA A 621 24.34 18.25 -13.76
C ALA A 621 24.11 18.94 -12.40
N SER A 622 24.70 20.12 -12.21
CA SER A 622 24.33 21.04 -11.13
C SER A 622 23.55 22.20 -11.71
N ALA A 623 22.23 22.16 -11.59
CA ALA A 623 21.39 23.32 -11.83
C ALA A 623 21.52 24.30 -10.65
N PRO A 624 21.85 25.55 -10.93
CA PRO A 624 21.14 26.65 -10.32
C PRO A 624 20.39 27.43 -11.43
N HIS A 625 19.43 28.25 -11.01
CA HIS A 625 18.62 29.20 -11.78
C HIS A 625 17.17 28.77 -12.05
N GLY A 626 16.27 29.75 -11.87
CA GLY A 626 14.97 29.58 -11.24
C GLY A 626 13.92 28.76 -12.00
N PRO A 627 12.81 28.40 -11.32
CA PRO A 627 11.86 27.35 -11.75
C PRO A 627 11.08 27.60 -13.05
N HIS A 628 11.32 28.70 -13.78
CA HIS A 628 10.41 29.21 -14.80
C HIS A 628 11.05 29.84 -16.06
N ASP A 629 12.35 29.74 -16.32
CA ASP A 629 12.89 30.39 -17.53
C ASP A 629 12.61 29.56 -18.80
N ALA A 630 11.56 29.97 -19.53
CA ALA A 630 11.13 29.35 -20.78
C ALA A 630 12.20 29.43 -21.87
N PHE A 631 13.08 30.45 -21.82
CA PHE A 631 14.16 30.61 -22.78
C PHE A 631 15.19 29.49 -22.67
N ALA A 632 15.66 29.19 -21.45
CA ALA A 632 16.62 28.12 -21.20
C ALA A 632 16.06 26.75 -21.62
N ALA A 633 14.80 26.49 -21.28
CA ALA A 633 14.11 25.27 -21.72
C ALA A 633 14.02 25.17 -23.26
N SER A 634 13.80 26.30 -23.95
CA SER A 634 13.69 26.34 -25.41
C SER A 634 15.00 25.96 -26.12
N LEU A 635 16.17 26.23 -25.53
CA LEU A 635 17.48 25.95 -26.13
C LEU A 635 17.66 24.47 -26.46
N SER A 636 17.12 23.56 -25.64
CA SER A 636 17.11 22.11 -25.87
C SER A 636 16.45 21.72 -27.21
N CYS A 637 15.47 22.49 -27.68
CA CYS A 637 14.75 22.26 -28.93
C CYS A 637 15.28 23.10 -30.10
N VAL A 638 15.91 24.24 -29.82
CA VAL A 638 16.42 25.17 -30.84
C VAL A 638 17.82 24.78 -31.29
N LEU A 639 18.72 24.45 -30.36
CA LEU A 639 20.14 24.23 -30.68
C LEU A 639 20.39 23.11 -31.71
N PRO A 640 19.68 21.97 -31.69
CA PRO A 640 19.87 20.92 -32.68
C PRO A 640 19.67 21.40 -34.12
N ASP A 641 18.73 22.32 -34.36
CA ASP A 641 18.49 22.88 -35.69
C ASP A 641 19.65 23.76 -36.17
N PHE A 642 20.29 24.49 -35.26
CA PHE A 642 21.47 25.31 -35.56
C PHE A 642 22.71 24.46 -35.82
N LEU A 643 22.94 23.43 -34.99
CA LEU A 643 24.06 22.49 -35.16
C LEU A 643 23.93 21.66 -36.45
N GLN A 644 22.71 21.32 -36.86
CA GLN A 644 22.42 20.56 -38.09
C GLN A 644 22.29 21.45 -39.34
N GLY A 645 22.46 22.77 -39.23
CA GLY A 645 22.33 23.71 -40.35
C GLY A 645 20.91 23.85 -40.91
N ARG A 646 19.88 23.48 -40.14
CA ARG A 646 18.46 23.54 -40.51
C ARG A 646 17.75 24.82 -40.07
N ALA A 647 18.47 25.72 -39.40
CA ALA A 647 17.94 26.97 -38.86
C ALA A 647 17.56 28.05 -39.91
N PRO A 648 18.27 28.22 -41.05
CA PRO A 648 17.95 29.26 -42.03
C PRO A 648 16.50 29.18 -42.54
N GLY A 649 15.79 30.31 -42.53
CA GLY A 649 14.39 30.41 -42.96
C GLY A 649 13.34 30.01 -41.91
N ARG A 650 13.75 29.41 -40.78
CA ARG A 650 12.89 29.01 -39.66
C ARG A 650 13.07 29.87 -38.41
N TYR A 651 14.29 30.42 -38.24
CA TYR A 651 14.64 31.25 -37.11
C TYR A 651 15.14 32.63 -37.56
N VAL A 652 14.86 33.64 -36.75
CA VAL A 652 15.35 35.00 -36.90
C VAL A 652 15.82 35.49 -35.53
N GLY A 653 17.01 36.09 -35.47
CA GLY A 653 17.48 36.76 -34.26
C GLY A 653 17.09 38.23 -34.26
N ALA A 654 16.86 38.79 -33.08
CA ALA A 654 16.79 40.22 -32.90
C ALA A 654 17.34 40.63 -31.53
N TYR A 655 17.85 41.86 -31.44
CA TYR A 655 18.27 42.47 -30.18
C TYR A 655 17.91 43.95 -30.19
N PHE A 656 17.85 44.58 -29.02
CA PHE A 656 17.52 46.00 -28.91
C PHE A 656 18.77 46.88 -28.89
N ASP A 657 18.75 47.95 -29.68
CA ASP A 657 19.81 48.96 -29.75
C ASP A 657 20.05 49.57 -28.36
N GLY A 658 21.32 49.65 -27.96
CA GLY A 658 21.73 50.16 -26.65
C GLY A 658 21.70 49.13 -25.52
N LEU A 659 20.93 48.03 -25.64
CA LEU A 659 20.91 46.93 -24.65
C LEU A 659 21.93 45.82 -24.96
N LEU A 660 22.19 45.56 -26.25
CA LEU A 660 23.14 44.54 -26.67
C LEU A 660 23.90 44.99 -27.94
N HIS A 661 25.16 44.57 -28.05
CA HIS A 661 25.96 44.78 -29.27
C HIS A 661 25.91 43.52 -30.15
N SER A 662 25.95 43.67 -31.48
CA SER A 662 25.95 42.53 -32.42
C SER A 662 27.08 41.51 -32.15
N GLY A 663 28.21 41.99 -31.62
CA GLY A 663 29.37 41.21 -31.20
C GLY A 663 29.11 40.25 -30.02
N ALA A 664 28.07 40.47 -29.23
CA ALA A 664 27.74 39.66 -28.06
C ALA A 664 26.89 38.42 -28.38
N VAL A 665 26.17 38.39 -29.51
CA VAL A 665 25.36 37.23 -29.90
C VAL A 665 26.28 36.04 -30.23
N PRO A 666 26.05 34.82 -29.67
CA PRO A 666 26.95 33.69 -29.90
C PRO A 666 27.08 33.33 -31.38
N ALA A 667 28.29 32.92 -31.80
CA ALA A 667 28.60 32.70 -33.21
C ALA A 667 27.68 31.67 -33.90
N LEU A 668 27.23 30.65 -33.17
CA LEU A 668 26.30 29.65 -33.67
C LEU A 668 24.97 30.26 -34.15
N PHE A 669 24.43 31.25 -33.43
CA PHE A 669 23.17 31.89 -33.78
C PHE A 669 23.31 32.95 -34.88
N ARG A 670 24.53 33.30 -35.30
CA ARG A 670 24.78 34.19 -36.45
C ARG A 670 24.62 33.49 -37.80
N SER A 671 24.31 32.18 -37.81
CA SER A 671 23.96 31.46 -39.05
C SER A 671 22.58 31.85 -39.61
N VAL A 672 21.79 32.62 -38.85
CA VAL A 672 20.50 33.18 -39.26
C VAL A 672 20.56 34.72 -39.19
N PRO A 673 19.70 35.46 -39.92
CA PRO A 673 19.73 36.92 -39.86
C PRO A 673 19.39 37.41 -38.45
N VAL A 674 20.22 38.32 -37.93
CA VAL A 674 20.06 38.96 -36.61
C VAL A 674 19.88 40.46 -36.81
N PHE A 675 18.75 41.00 -36.38
CA PHE A 675 18.39 42.41 -36.60
C PHE A 675 18.51 43.24 -35.33
N SER A 676 18.91 44.49 -35.50
CA SER A 676 18.98 45.48 -34.42
C SER A 676 17.70 46.32 -34.37
N LEU A 677 17.00 46.35 -33.24
CA LEU A 677 15.71 47.03 -33.08
C LEU A 677 15.88 48.29 -32.22
N PRO A 678 15.40 49.47 -32.65
CA PRO A 678 14.52 49.72 -33.80
C PRO A 678 15.23 50.06 -35.13
N SER A 679 16.57 50.17 -35.19
CA SER A 679 17.29 50.66 -36.38
C SER A 679 17.07 49.85 -37.67
N GLN A 680 16.96 48.53 -37.58
CA GLN A 680 16.73 47.59 -38.69
C GLN A 680 15.30 47.00 -38.66
N LEU A 681 14.36 47.68 -38.00
CA LEU A 681 12.97 47.24 -37.89
C LEU A 681 12.26 47.04 -39.25
N PRO A 682 12.52 47.84 -40.31
CA PRO A 682 11.99 47.54 -41.64
C PRO A 682 12.45 46.17 -42.17
N ASP A 683 13.74 45.86 -42.09
CA ASP A 683 14.29 44.60 -42.61
C ASP A 683 13.80 43.40 -41.79
N PHE A 684 13.66 43.59 -40.47
CA PHE A 684 13.04 42.61 -39.56
C PHE A 684 11.60 42.31 -39.96
N LEU A 685 10.77 43.34 -40.17
CA LEU A 685 9.36 43.16 -40.57
C LEU A 685 9.21 42.54 -41.96
N GLY A 686 10.12 42.86 -42.89
CA GLY A 686 10.17 42.23 -44.22
C GLY A 686 10.45 40.73 -44.11
N THR A 687 11.38 40.35 -43.25
CA THR A 687 11.72 38.94 -43.00
C THR A 687 10.56 38.17 -42.37
N LEU A 688 9.84 38.77 -41.43
CA LEU A 688 8.66 38.16 -40.80
C LEU A 688 7.49 37.99 -41.77
N GLN A 689 7.23 38.95 -42.66
CA GLN A 689 6.11 38.88 -43.62
C GLN A 689 6.39 37.98 -44.83
N GLY A 690 7.65 37.60 -45.08
CA GLY A 690 8.02 36.67 -46.15
C GLY A 690 7.91 37.28 -47.56
N PRO A 691 8.05 36.46 -48.63
CA PRO A 691 8.14 36.93 -50.03
C PRO A 691 6.90 37.65 -50.59
N GLY A 692 5.85 37.85 -49.79
CA GLY A 692 4.66 38.66 -50.10
C GLY A 692 4.64 40.05 -49.46
N ALA A 693 5.79 40.54 -48.96
CA ALA A 693 5.87 41.79 -48.22
C ALA A 693 5.40 43.01 -49.05
N PRO A 694 4.64 43.95 -48.45
CA PRO A 694 4.22 45.17 -49.11
C PRO A 694 5.43 46.02 -49.53
N GLY A 695 5.27 46.84 -50.58
CA GLY A 695 6.36 47.67 -51.12
C GLY A 695 7.06 48.53 -50.06
N PRO A 696 8.33 48.91 -50.29
CA PRO A 696 9.25 49.45 -49.26
C PRO A 696 8.70 50.66 -48.49
N GLY A 697 7.83 51.48 -49.10
CA GLY A 697 7.18 52.62 -48.45
C GLY A 697 6.21 52.24 -47.32
N ARG A 698 5.32 51.26 -47.55
CA ARG A 698 4.32 50.81 -46.56
C ARG A 698 4.98 50.04 -45.40
N LEU A 699 6.11 49.40 -45.69
CA LEU A 699 6.91 48.69 -44.72
C LEU A 699 7.64 49.68 -43.79
N GLY A 700 8.16 50.78 -44.34
CA GLY A 700 8.72 51.89 -43.56
C GLY A 700 7.70 52.57 -42.64
N GLU A 701 6.44 52.73 -43.07
CA GLU A 701 5.36 53.27 -42.22
C GLU A 701 5.01 52.35 -41.05
N ARG A 702 4.89 51.04 -41.31
CA ARG A 702 4.67 50.01 -40.27
C ARG A 702 5.84 49.95 -39.29
N ALA A 703 7.07 50.05 -39.78
CA ALA A 703 8.26 50.12 -38.93
C ALA A 703 8.24 51.38 -38.04
N LYS A 704 7.86 52.54 -38.57
CA LYS A 704 7.70 53.77 -37.75
C LYS A 704 6.62 53.62 -36.68
N GLN A 705 5.51 52.95 -36.98
CA GLN A 705 4.44 52.68 -36.01
C GLN A 705 4.94 51.78 -34.88
N VAL A 706 5.60 50.67 -35.21
CA VAL A 706 6.17 49.75 -34.22
C VAL A 706 7.29 50.43 -33.41
N SER A 707 8.15 51.23 -34.05
CA SER A 707 9.18 52.02 -33.36
C SER A 707 8.58 52.99 -32.34
N ARG A 708 7.50 53.71 -32.68
CA ARG A 708 6.83 54.63 -31.74
C ARG A 708 6.22 53.91 -30.54
N ALA A 709 5.73 52.69 -30.72
CA ALA A 709 5.19 51.88 -29.63
C ALA A 709 6.28 51.34 -28.69
N LEU A 710 7.49 51.11 -29.22
CA LEU A 710 8.65 50.60 -28.47
C LEU A 710 9.47 51.68 -27.77
N GLN A 711 9.56 52.88 -28.37
CA GLN A 711 10.38 53.99 -27.87
C GLN A 711 10.22 54.27 -26.36
N PRO A 712 8.99 54.40 -25.79
CA PRO A 712 8.85 54.80 -24.39
C PRO A 712 9.33 53.72 -23.41
N THR A 713 9.18 52.44 -23.73
CA THR A 713 9.66 51.34 -22.87
C THR A 713 11.16 51.11 -23.03
N LEU A 714 11.70 51.31 -24.23
CA LEU A 714 13.14 51.22 -24.49
C LEU A 714 13.91 52.37 -23.82
N ASP A 715 13.42 53.61 -23.92
CA ASP A 715 14.06 54.77 -23.29
C ASP A 715 14.04 54.66 -21.75
N GLN A 716 12.96 54.14 -21.16
CA GLN A 716 12.88 53.85 -19.72
C GLN A 716 13.91 52.81 -19.27
N LEU A 717 14.12 51.76 -20.06
CA LEU A 717 15.14 50.73 -19.77
C LEU A 717 16.56 51.28 -19.90
N LEU A 718 16.84 52.08 -20.93
CA LEU A 718 18.15 52.70 -21.12
C LEU A 718 18.48 53.74 -20.04
N GLN A 719 17.48 54.46 -19.53
CA GLN A 719 17.64 55.36 -18.37
C GLN A 719 17.95 54.58 -17.09
N ALA A 720 17.26 53.46 -16.84
CA ALA A 720 17.51 52.62 -15.67
C ALA A 720 18.91 51.97 -15.68
N LEU A 721 19.47 51.69 -16.87
CA LEU A 721 20.84 51.20 -17.03
C LEU A 721 21.91 52.29 -16.96
N GLY A 722 21.50 53.56 -17.14
CA GLY A 722 22.38 54.72 -17.23
C GLY A 722 22.59 55.49 -15.93
N ASP A 723 21.94 55.12 -14.82
CA ASP A 723 22.10 55.74 -13.50
C ASP A 723 23.25 55.08 -12.70
N PRO A 724 24.41 55.74 -12.51
CA PRO A 724 25.45 55.26 -11.62
C PRO A 724 25.36 56.05 -10.30
N GLY A 725 24.62 55.57 -9.30
CA GLY A 725 24.77 56.11 -7.94
C GLY A 725 23.64 55.88 -6.95
N GLY A 726 23.96 55.18 -5.86
CA GLY A 726 23.37 55.46 -4.53
C GLY A 726 22.81 54.25 -3.77
N PRO A 727 23.33 53.92 -2.57
CA PRO A 727 22.98 52.73 -1.80
C PRO A 727 21.80 52.93 -0.83
N GLY A 728 21.11 51.84 -0.48
CA GLY A 728 20.17 51.74 0.64
C GLY A 728 18.71 51.71 0.20
N GLY A 729 17.84 50.85 0.73
CA GLY A 729 17.95 49.89 1.81
C GLY A 729 16.57 49.29 2.10
N GLY A 730 16.53 48.33 3.02
CA GLY A 730 15.30 47.91 3.69
C GLY A 730 14.69 46.62 3.18
N THR A 731 15.30 45.49 3.52
CA THR A 731 14.56 44.27 3.79
C THR A 731 13.53 44.57 4.89
N ARG A 732 12.26 44.54 4.50
CA ARG A 732 11.12 44.55 5.41
C ARG A 732 10.46 43.18 5.24
N ASP A 733 10.76 42.28 6.17
CA ASP A 733 9.97 41.08 6.41
C ASP A 733 8.53 41.50 6.71
N GLY A 734 7.58 40.78 6.11
CA GLY A 734 6.15 40.99 6.29
C GLY A 734 5.38 39.71 6.02
N THR A 735 5.07 39.01 7.11
CA THR A 735 3.89 38.16 7.40
C THR A 735 3.56 36.99 6.48
#